data_AF-A0A8J5IR64-F1
#
_entry.id   AF-A0A8J5IR64-F1
#
_cell.length_a   1.000
_cell.length_b   1.000
_cell.length_c   1.000
_cell.angle_alpha   90.00
_cell.angle_beta   90.00
_cell.angle_gamma   90.00
#
_symmetry.space_group_name_H-M   'P 1'
#
loop_
_entity.id
_entity.type
_entity.pdbx_description
1 polymer ?
#
loop_
_entity_poly.entity_id
_entity_poly.type
_entity_poly.pdbx_seq_one_letter_code
_entity_poly.pdbx_strand_id
1 'polypeptide(L)'
;MACSCAGLISLIVLFVAVALNVVAFSLPLWTTSTTVNESLQDTLDTSDFAAGVWGFCTDVEFSSDSNGANASASFDHCYLFHTSSEYNVTDVDSNLMANFSEYSVCDGYSRAGDVSDDMQLAYATMLATTAGMDPTQFNKFLDKSCGALGSATLAFGGISMGAGALSFVALALGITCCKKRSIFVLIGKVFVGIAQVATILMFALWIPQARPLGKADDVTLNGSFVLAVISTVLYIIASGLHCDLPAFDGQIDQLKLWEPLAMHQLTIILLLCVAYCSRGAAFTVDNDASALHQEDELLKGLRVLYPEQNAQYKSPLSFRFQMITPDFSTLMAAYTGLRWLCLQLDDTWRRCIPIESGVLMIESINTGNHTARLVMFDTATPETGKRLLQSKDVAFTVLSDEDFAAPLKQQRLDDLALYGPEVVEAEEMNIVEWFQLRKSKGEDTAANHVMREVDPATGETRPITEDITAKSSNGSPTNPPLLVIGVKTRVIDGFPFRQAIRQTWASKGSLPVNIRVLFAACRIPVDASEEVRQAIAYEQKVYGGDLLTDVLDCEDSYAMLPQKVKEFLHYVGTDHVLRRAGYVMIADEDVYVRAGDFAEQLAALGPLTDLYAGHVKEGNAFLPERDPQRRYYLPESVYPLEEFPPFAWGPHYLMSMDVVDFIAYNREELQGLGCLDDVTIALWLLAIQVHPQHLAQFQNLRETPCTNELLVYADLGPFAMRIIHNNLNSGRSFCHGFNRHTWDKDTK
;
A
#
# COMPACT_ATOMS: atom_id res chain seq x y z
N MET A 1 -40.55 -38.74 -5.45
CA MET A 1 -40.84 -38.76 -6.89
C MET A 1 -39.54 -38.48 -7.59
N ALA A 2 -39.11 -39.42 -8.42
CA ALA A 2 -37.84 -39.37 -9.13
C ALA A 2 -37.72 -38.05 -9.88
N CYS A 3 -36.52 -37.44 -9.87
CA CYS A 3 -36.16 -36.44 -10.86
C CYS A 3 -36.57 -37.04 -12.21
N SER A 4 -37.53 -36.41 -12.93
CA SER A 4 -37.93 -36.97 -14.22
C SER A 4 -36.68 -37.06 -15.08
N CYS A 5 -36.53 -38.11 -15.89
CA CYS A 5 -35.38 -38.25 -16.77
C CYS A 5 -35.15 -36.96 -17.58
N ALA A 6 -36.24 -36.28 -17.97
CA ALA A 6 -36.23 -34.97 -18.61
C ALA A 6 -35.64 -33.84 -17.75
N GLY A 7 -35.91 -33.77 -16.45
CA GLY A 7 -35.35 -32.75 -15.55
C GLY A 7 -33.84 -32.91 -15.33
N LEU A 8 -33.37 -34.16 -15.21
CA LEU A 8 -31.94 -34.45 -15.11
C LEU A 8 -31.22 -34.14 -16.44
N ILE A 9 -31.81 -34.53 -17.57
CA ILE A 9 -31.29 -34.19 -18.91
C ILE A 9 -31.23 -32.67 -19.07
N SER A 10 -32.26 -31.94 -18.65
CA SER A 10 -32.25 -30.48 -18.77
C SER A 10 -31.21 -29.80 -17.89
N LEU A 11 -30.89 -30.34 -16.71
CA LEU A 11 -29.82 -29.84 -15.85
C LEU A 11 -28.44 -30.09 -16.46
N ILE A 12 -28.23 -31.25 -17.09
CA ILE A 12 -27.00 -31.58 -17.82
C ILE A 12 -26.84 -30.66 -19.04
N VAL A 13 -27.89 -30.47 -19.83
CA VAL A 13 -27.88 -29.55 -20.98
C VAL A 13 -27.58 -28.12 -20.54
N LEU A 14 -28.17 -27.67 -19.42
CA LEU A 14 -27.89 -26.35 -18.85
C LEU A 14 -26.44 -26.22 -18.39
N PHE A 15 -25.89 -27.23 -17.72
CA PHE A 15 -24.49 -27.24 -17.31
C PHE A 15 -23.55 -27.08 -18.51
N VAL A 16 -23.80 -27.83 -19.58
CA VAL A 16 -23.04 -27.71 -20.82
C VAL A 16 -23.22 -26.32 -21.45
N ALA A 17 -24.44 -25.76 -21.46
CA ALA A 17 -24.71 -24.42 -21.97
C ALA A 17 -23.89 -23.34 -21.23
N VAL A 18 -23.86 -23.41 -19.89
CA VAL A 18 -23.11 -22.48 -19.02
C VAL A 18 -21.61 -22.65 -19.24
N ALA A 19 -21.10 -23.89 -19.26
CA ALA A 19 -19.69 -24.17 -19.47
C ALA A 19 -19.19 -23.62 -20.82
N LEU A 20 -19.95 -23.86 -21.91
CA LEU A 20 -19.60 -23.32 -23.22
C LEU A 20 -19.70 -21.79 -23.27
N ASN A 21 -20.62 -21.17 -22.52
CA ASN A 21 -20.73 -19.71 -22.41
C ASN A 21 -19.52 -19.09 -21.71
N VAL A 22 -19.09 -19.71 -20.61
CA VAL A 22 -17.88 -19.30 -19.85
C VAL A 22 -16.66 -19.39 -20.75
N VAL A 23 -16.47 -20.52 -21.44
CA VAL A 23 -15.33 -20.71 -22.37
C VAL A 23 -15.40 -19.71 -23.53
N ALA A 24 -16.58 -19.48 -24.11
CA ALA A 24 -16.75 -18.50 -25.17
C ALA A 24 -16.42 -17.08 -24.69
N PHE A 25 -16.84 -16.69 -23.49
CA PHE A 25 -16.51 -15.39 -22.92
C PHE A 25 -15.01 -15.28 -22.62
N SER A 26 -14.39 -16.30 -22.01
CA SER A 26 -13.01 -16.27 -21.55
C SER A 26 -11.96 -16.40 -22.65
N LEU A 27 -12.27 -16.99 -23.80
CA LEU A 27 -11.28 -17.15 -24.87
C LEU A 27 -11.37 -16.05 -25.93
N PRO A 28 -10.24 -15.43 -26.33
CA PRO A 28 -10.19 -14.34 -27.32
C PRO A 28 -10.33 -14.85 -28.76
N LEU A 29 -11.02 -15.96 -28.99
CA LEU A 29 -11.16 -16.63 -30.30
C LEU A 29 -12.51 -16.33 -30.97
N TRP A 30 -13.04 -15.12 -30.79
CA TRP A 30 -14.28 -14.73 -31.46
C TRP A 30 -14.04 -14.39 -32.92
N THR A 31 -12.91 -13.73 -33.17
CA THR A 31 -12.49 -13.26 -34.47
C THR A 31 -10.98 -13.48 -34.59
N THR A 32 -10.52 -14.13 -35.66
CA THR A 32 -9.08 -14.40 -35.87
C THR A 32 -8.62 -13.99 -37.26
N SER A 33 -7.36 -13.59 -37.37
CA SER A 33 -6.65 -13.31 -38.64
C SER A 33 -5.27 -13.97 -38.58
N THR A 34 -4.83 -14.56 -39.69
CA THR A 34 -3.50 -15.17 -39.84
C THR A 34 -2.73 -14.58 -41.02
N THR A 35 -3.20 -13.46 -41.56
CA THR A 35 -2.64 -12.81 -42.76
C THR A 35 -2.05 -11.46 -42.38
N VAL A 36 -0.79 -11.23 -42.74
CA VAL A 36 -0.10 -9.95 -42.61
C VAL A 36 -0.55 -9.02 -43.75
N ASN A 37 -0.89 -7.78 -43.42
CA ASN A 37 -1.25 -6.76 -44.41
C ASN A 37 -0.11 -6.51 -45.42
N GLU A 38 -0.44 -6.27 -46.70
CA GLU A 38 0.52 -5.98 -47.78
C GLU A 38 1.51 -4.84 -47.43
N SER A 39 1.10 -3.85 -46.62
CA SER A 39 1.98 -2.74 -46.22
C SER A 39 3.05 -3.11 -45.18
N LEU A 40 2.95 -4.28 -44.55
CA LEU A 40 3.81 -4.74 -43.45
C LEU A 40 4.65 -5.98 -43.80
N GLN A 41 4.52 -6.49 -45.03
CA GLN A 41 5.22 -7.71 -45.51
C GLN A 41 6.74 -7.57 -45.56
N ASP A 42 7.29 -6.34 -45.62
CA ASP A 42 8.74 -6.11 -45.57
C ASP A 42 9.31 -6.13 -44.13
N THR A 43 8.46 -6.25 -43.10
CA THR A 43 8.85 -6.15 -41.68
C THR A 43 8.43 -7.36 -40.83
N LEU A 44 7.36 -8.07 -41.23
CA LEU A 44 6.80 -9.21 -40.50
C LEU A 44 6.68 -10.43 -41.44
N ASP A 45 7.20 -11.58 -40.99
CA ASP A 45 7.12 -12.84 -41.73
C ASP A 45 5.80 -13.58 -41.46
N THR A 46 5.32 -13.57 -40.20
CA THR A 46 4.02 -14.15 -39.80
C THR A 46 3.35 -13.32 -38.69
N SER A 47 2.00 -13.28 -38.67
CA SER A 47 1.22 -12.66 -37.59
C SER A 47 -0.08 -13.43 -37.32
N ASP A 48 -0.30 -13.87 -36.08
CA ASP A 48 -1.54 -14.47 -35.60
C ASP A 48 -2.27 -13.49 -34.66
N PHE A 49 -3.48 -13.09 -35.05
CA PHE A 49 -4.34 -12.22 -34.26
C PHE A 49 -5.62 -12.94 -33.83
N ALA A 50 -6.00 -12.76 -32.57
CA ALA A 50 -7.24 -13.27 -32.02
C ALA A 50 -7.91 -12.24 -31.11
N ALA A 51 -9.14 -11.82 -31.42
CA ALA A 51 -9.94 -10.92 -30.59
C ALA A 51 -11.17 -11.60 -29.99
N GLY A 52 -11.49 -11.25 -28.75
CA GLY A 52 -12.72 -11.61 -28.05
C GLY A 52 -13.30 -10.47 -27.21
N VAL A 53 -14.35 -10.78 -26.45
CA VAL A 53 -15.22 -9.78 -25.82
C VAL A 53 -14.50 -8.93 -24.76
N TRP A 54 -13.45 -9.46 -24.12
CA TRP A 54 -12.68 -8.75 -23.09
C TRP A 54 -11.35 -8.17 -23.57
N GLY A 55 -10.86 -8.57 -24.74
CA GLY A 55 -9.54 -8.19 -25.22
C GLY A 55 -9.13 -8.91 -26.49
N PHE A 56 -7.89 -8.69 -26.93
CA PHE A 56 -7.29 -9.37 -28.09
C PHE A 56 -5.88 -9.85 -27.78
N CYS A 57 -5.38 -10.84 -28.48
CA CYS A 57 -4.03 -11.35 -28.35
C CYS A 57 -3.35 -11.40 -29.72
N THR A 58 -2.04 -11.23 -29.71
CA THR A 58 -1.19 -11.15 -30.90
C THR A 58 0.04 -12.03 -30.74
N ASP A 59 0.46 -12.64 -31.83
CA ASP A 59 1.74 -13.35 -31.96
C ASP A 59 2.37 -12.91 -33.30
N VAL A 60 3.60 -12.41 -33.27
CA VAL A 60 4.29 -11.83 -34.45
C VAL A 60 5.73 -12.32 -34.55
N GLU A 61 6.13 -12.76 -35.75
CA GLU A 61 7.50 -13.19 -36.05
C GLU A 61 8.17 -12.17 -36.99
N PHE A 62 9.27 -11.57 -36.53
CA PHE A 62 10.02 -10.55 -37.26
C PHE A 62 11.04 -11.17 -38.23
N SER A 63 11.19 -10.59 -39.42
CA SER A 63 12.12 -11.08 -40.44
C SER A 63 13.58 -10.95 -39.97
N SER A 64 14.32 -12.06 -39.96
CA SER A 64 15.65 -12.16 -39.34
C SER A 64 16.80 -11.84 -40.31
N ASP A 65 17.46 -10.69 -40.11
CA ASP A 65 18.81 -10.46 -40.62
C ASP A 65 19.85 -10.56 -39.48
N SER A 66 20.57 -11.69 -39.47
CA SER A 66 21.84 -11.96 -38.77
C SER A 66 21.86 -12.07 -37.24
N ASN A 67 21.24 -13.13 -36.70
CA ASN A 67 21.91 -14.17 -35.90
C ASN A 67 20.83 -15.07 -35.30
N GLY A 68 20.82 -16.33 -35.74
CA GLY A 68 19.77 -17.29 -35.42
C GLY A 68 19.57 -17.50 -33.92
N ALA A 69 18.44 -17.00 -33.43
CA ALA A 69 17.68 -17.59 -32.35
C ALA A 69 16.23 -17.65 -32.86
N ASN A 70 15.74 -18.87 -33.13
CA ASN A 70 14.33 -19.09 -33.40
C ASN A 70 13.57 -18.75 -32.11
N ALA A 71 12.97 -17.56 -32.05
CA ALA A 71 12.05 -17.17 -31.00
C ALA A 71 10.62 -17.34 -31.54
N SER A 72 10.11 -18.58 -31.50
CA SER A 72 8.68 -18.82 -31.62
C SER A 72 8.08 -18.80 -30.21
N ALA A 73 7.49 -17.68 -29.80
CA ALA A 73 6.82 -17.53 -28.51
C ALA A 73 5.30 -17.57 -28.72
N SER A 74 4.70 -18.71 -28.38
CA SER A 74 3.26 -18.97 -28.46
C SER A 74 2.42 -17.95 -27.69
N PHE A 75 1.50 -17.21 -28.34
CA PHE A 75 0.36 -16.45 -27.73
C PHE A 75 0.62 -15.75 -26.36
N ASP A 76 1.82 -15.21 -26.09
CA ASP A 76 2.16 -14.69 -24.74
C ASP A 76 1.67 -13.25 -24.50
N HIS A 77 1.18 -12.55 -25.53
CA HIS A 77 0.72 -11.16 -25.42
C HIS A 77 -0.77 -11.02 -25.72
N CYS A 78 -1.57 -11.02 -24.65
CA CYS A 78 -2.97 -10.61 -24.66
C CYS A 78 -3.09 -9.17 -24.20
N TYR A 79 -4.15 -8.47 -24.59
CA TYR A 79 -4.39 -7.07 -24.27
C TYR A 79 -5.85 -6.91 -23.86
N LEU A 80 -6.07 -6.51 -22.60
CA LEU A 80 -7.41 -6.31 -22.02
C LEU A 80 -7.97 -4.93 -22.41
N PHE A 81 -9.24 -4.87 -22.83
CA PHE A 81 -9.86 -3.61 -23.22
C PHE A 81 -10.03 -2.64 -22.04
N HIS A 82 -10.56 -3.11 -20.91
CA HIS A 82 -10.99 -2.23 -19.80
C HIS A 82 -10.34 -2.58 -18.44
N THR A 83 -9.37 -3.48 -18.42
CA THR A 83 -8.67 -3.89 -17.19
C THR A 83 -7.18 -3.73 -17.43
N SER A 84 -6.45 -3.15 -16.48
CA SER A 84 -4.99 -3.09 -16.57
C SER A 84 -4.41 -4.48 -16.33
N SER A 85 -3.34 -4.77 -17.03
CA SER A 85 -2.65 -6.05 -16.95
C SER A 85 -1.21 -5.77 -17.33
N GLU A 86 -0.30 -6.00 -16.40
CA GLU A 86 1.12 -5.78 -16.62
C GLU A 86 1.61 -6.76 -17.68
N TYR A 87 2.05 -6.24 -18.82
CA TYR A 87 2.70 -7.03 -19.86
C TYR A 87 4.13 -6.57 -20.01
N ASN A 88 5.05 -7.54 -19.99
CA ASN A 88 6.46 -7.30 -20.21
C ASN A 88 6.68 -7.24 -21.74
N VAL A 89 6.74 -6.03 -22.29
CA VAL A 89 6.91 -5.82 -23.73
C VAL A 89 8.39 -5.54 -23.99
N THR A 90 9.15 -6.56 -24.37
CA THR A 90 10.59 -6.43 -24.55
C THR A 90 11.01 -5.99 -25.94
N ASP A 91 10.15 -6.04 -26.98
CA ASP A 91 10.69 -6.05 -28.35
C ASP A 91 9.98 -5.20 -29.43
N VAL A 92 9.06 -4.28 -29.10
CA VAL A 92 8.52 -3.33 -30.11
C VAL A 92 8.34 -1.92 -29.53
N ASP A 93 9.14 -0.97 -30.04
CA ASP A 93 9.23 0.47 -29.73
C ASP A 93 8.77 0.91 -28.31
N SER A 94 9.74 0.88 -27.39
CA SER A 94 9.58 0.89 -25.93
C SER A 94 9.05 2.19 -25.32
N ASN A 95 8.95 3.29 -26.07
CA ASN A 95 8.63 4.61 -25.49
C ASN A 95 7.13 4.94 -25.49
N LEU A 96 6.38 4.47 -26.49
CA LEU A 96 4.93 4.72 -26.58
C LEU A 96 4.13 3.67 -25.79
N MET A 97 4.56 2.40 -25.81
CA MET A 97 3.94 1.38 -24.95
C MET A 97 4.22 1.62 -23.47
N ALA A 98 5.42 2.05 -23.05
CA ALA A 98 5.71 2.26 -21.63
C ALA A 98 4.85 3.37 -20.98
N ASN A 99 4.44 4.38 -21.74
CA ASN A 99 3.56 5.45 -21.24
C ASN A 99 2.10 5.01 -21.06
N PHE A 100 1.69 3.93 -21.73
CA PHE A 100 0.31 3.46 -21.72
C PHE A 100 0.14 2.00 -21.30
N SER A 101 1.22 1.29 -20.95
CA SER A 101 1.22 -0.13 -20.56
C SER A 101 0.68 -0.36 -19.15
N GLU A 102 0.72 0.66 -18.29
CA GLU A 102 0.07 0.65 -16.96
C GLU A 102 -1.47 0.73 -17.09
N TYR A 103 -1.96 1.21 -18.24
CA TYR A 103 -3.38 1.41 -18.50
C TYR A 103 -3.95 0.27 -19.37
N SER A 104 -5.25 -0.01 -19.19
CA SER A 104 -5.97 -0.89 -20.11
C SER A 104 -5.96 -0.31 -21.54
N VAL A 105 -6.15 -1.14 -22.58
CA VAL A 105 -6.11 -0.68 -23.98
C VAL A 105 -7.02 0.53 -24.21
N CYS A 106 -8.22 0.54 -23.62
CA CYS A 106 -9.17 1.62 -23.82
C CYS A 106 -8.87 2.87 -22.99
N ASP A 107 -8.24 2.72 -21.82
CA ASP A 107 -7.77 3.87 -21.04
C ASP A 107 -6.54 4.50 -21.72
N GLY A 108 -5.60 3.69 -22.23
CA GLY A 108 -4.50 4.15 -23.08
C GLY A 108 -4.99 4.84 -24.36
N TYR A 109 -5.96 4.24 -25.06
CA TYR A 109 -6.57 4.79 -26.27
C TYR A 109 -7.32 6.12 -26.02
N SER A 110 -8.03 6.23 -24.90
CA SER A 110 -8.72 7.47 -24.50
C SER A 110 -7.73 8.57 -24.16
N ARG A 111 -6.73 8.26 -23.32
CA ARG A 111 -5.71 9.24 -22.90
C ARG A 111 -4.84 9.71 -24.05
N ALA A 112 -4.52 8.83 -25.00
CA ALA A 112 -3.85 9.23 -26.23
C ALA A 112 -4.71 10.22 -27.05
N GLY A 113 -6.04 10.05 -27.06
CA GLY A 113 -6.99 10.99 -27.65
C GLY A 113 -7.12 12.31 -26.89
N ASP A 114 -7.01 12.29 -25.55
CA ASP A 114 -7.01 13.51 -24.73
C ASP A 114 -5.76 14.38 -25.01
N VAL A 115 -4.68 13.77 -25.50
CA VAL A 115 -3.45 14.47 -25.93
C VAL A 115 -3.64 15.06 -27.34
N SER A 116 -3.94 14.23 -28.34
CA SER A 116 -4.28 14.67 -29.70
C SER A 116 -4.81 13.52 -30.57
N ASP A 117 -5.56 13.86 -31.62
CA ASP A 117 -6.02 12.89 -32.64
C ASP A 117 -4.83 12.15 -33.30
N ASP A 118 -3.69 12.84 -33.47
CA ASP A 118 -2.46 12.26 -34.04
C ASP A 118 -1.81 11.26 -33.08
N MET A 119 -1.85 11.52 -31.76
CA MET A 119 -1.30 10.62 -30.75
C MET A 119 -2.17 9.38 -30.55
N GLN A 120 -3.50 9.55 -30.60
CA GLN A 120 -4.44 8.44 -30.62
C GLN A 120 -4.23 7.54 -31.83
N LEU A 121 -4.04 8.12 -33.02
CA LEU A 121 -3.75 7.38 -34.23
C LEU A 121 -2.39 6.66 -34.13
N ALA A 122 -1.37 7.28 -33.54
CA ALA A 122 -0.07 6.65 -33.33
C ALA A 122 -0.15 5.46 -32.37
N TYR A 123 -0.91 5.58 -31.27
CA TYR A 123 -1.16 4.48 -30.34
C TYR A 123 -1.91 3.31 -31.01
N ALA A 124 -2.95 3.62 -31.79
CA ALA A 124 -3.67 2.61 -32.56
C ALA A 124 -2.80 1.97 -33.66
N THR A 125 -1.93 2.75 -34.31
CA THR A 125 -1.01 2.28 -35.36
C THR A 125 0.03 1.32 -34.79
N MET A 126 0.52 1.61 -33.60
CA MET A 126 1.45 0.72 -32.88
C MET A 126 0.79 -0.63 -32.56
N LEU A 127 -0.41 -0.63 -31.97
CA LEU A 127 -1.15 -1.87 -31.69
C LEU A 127 -1.58 -2.62 -32.96
N ALA A 128 -1.85 -1.90 -34.05
CA ALA A 128 -2.12 -2.50 -35.35
C ALA A 128 -0.88 -3.19 -35.90
N THR A 129 0.31 -2.61 -35.69
CA THR A 129 1.59 -3.18 -36.14
C THR A 129 1.92 -4.46 -35.37
N THR A 130 1.69 -4.49 -34.05
CA THR A 130 1.84 -5.73 -33.26
C THR A 130 0.77 -6.77 -33.59
N ALA A 131 -0.37 -6.36 -34.16
CA ALA A 131 -1.42 -7.26 -34.64
C ALA A 131 -1.26 -7.68 -36.12
N GLY A 132 -0.29 -7.12 -36.86
CA GLY A 132 -0.14 -7.34 -38.30
C GLY A 132 -1.29 -6.78 -39.16
N MET A 133 -2.02 -5.78 -38.66
CA MET A 133 -3.27 -5.25 -39.24
C MET A 133 -3.12 -3.84 -39.82
N ASP A 134 -4.07 -3.44 -40.69
CA ASP A 134 -4.13 -2.06 -41.19
C ASP A 134 -4.38 -1.06 -40.04
N PRO A 135 -3.50 -0.06 -39.83
CA PRO A 135 -3.65 0.94 -38.77
C PRO A 135 -4.99 1.69 -38.77
N THR A 136 -5.52 1.99 -39.96
CA THR A 136 -6.75 2.79 -40.07
C THR A 136 -8.01 1.98 -39.77
N GLN A 137 -8.02 0.68 -40.12
CA GLN A 137 -9.10 -0.23 -39.76
C GLN A 137 -9.03 -0.64 -38.29
N PHE A 138 -7.81 -0.89 -37.78
CA PHE A 138 -7.59 -1.21 -36.38
C PHE A 138 -8.01 -0.05 -35.47
N ASN A 139 -7.70 1.19 -35.84
CA ASN A 139 -8.18 2.37 -35.12
C ASN A 139 -9.72 2.43 -35.03
N LYS A 140 -10.42 2.14 -36.12
CA LYS A 140 -11.91 2.06 -36.12
C LYS A 140 -12.44 0.89 -35.29
N PHE A 141 -11.68 -0.20 -35.17
CA PHE A 141 -12.02 -1.31 -34.30
C PHE A 141 -11.84 -0.94 -32.82
N LEU A 142 -10.75 -0.25 -32.47
CA LEU A 142 -10.53 0.27 -31.12
C LEU A 142 -11.56 1.31 -30.72
N ASP A 143 -11.89 2.27 -31.60
CA ASP A 143 -12.96 3.27 -31.36
C ASP A 143 -14.29 2.61 -30.97
N LYS A 144 -14.66 1.53 -31.66
CA LYS A 144 -15.88 0.77 -31.34
C LYS A 144 -15.75 -0.10 -30.08
N SER A 145 -14.58 -0.67 -29.84
CA SER A 145 -14.32 -1.56 -28.71
C SER A 145 -14.19 -0.80 -27.39
N CYS A 146 -13.68 0.44 -27.45
CA CYS A 146 -13.51 1.33 -26.31
C CYS A 146 -14.68 2.31 -26.11
N GLY A 147 -15.51 2.48 -27.14
CA GLY A 147 -16.76 3.23 -27.04
C GLY A 147 -17.93 2.42 -26.45
N ALA A 148 -19.11 3.03 -26.49
CA ALA A 148 -20.33 2.47 -25.90
C ALA A 148 -20.71 1.08 -26.46
N LEU A 149 -20.32 0.77 -27.71
CA LEU A 149 -20.62 -0.53 -28.34
C LEU A 149 -19.85 -1.66 -27.65
N GLY A 150 -18.54 -1.54 -27.48
CA GLY A 150 -17.71 -2.56 -26.84
C GLY A 150 -17.98 -2.70 -25.35
N SER A 151 -18.20 -1.59 -24.63
CA SER A 151 -18.62 -1.66 -23.22
C SER A 151 -19.97 -2.38 -23.05
N ALA A 152 -20.92 -2.19 -23.97
CA ALA A 152 -22.18 -2.93 -23.98
C ALA A 152 -21.95 -4.42 -24.27
N THR A 153 -21.12 -4.78 -25.25
CA THR A 153 -20.76 -6.17 -25.55
C THR A 153 -20.17 -6.88 -24.32
N LEU A 154 -19.23 -6.23 -23.62
CA LEU A 154 -18.61 -6.75 -22.39
C LEU A 154 -19.63 -6.92 -21.26
N ALA A 155 -20.49 -5.92 -21.04
CA ALA A 155 -21.51 -5.96 -20.01
C ALA A 155 -22.52 -7.11 -20.22
N PHE A 156 -23.01 -7.29 -21.46
CA PHE A 156 -23.90 -8.41 -21.78
C PHE A 156 -23.20 -9.77 -21.68
N GLY A 157 -21.90 -9.86 -21.99
CA GLY A 157 -21.11 -11.06 -21.74
C GLY A 157 -21.01 -11.41 -20.26
N GLY A 158 -20.71 -10.43 -19.41
CA GLY A 158 -20.67 -10.62 -17.95
C GLY A 158 -22.02 -11.01 -17.36
N ILE A 159 -23.11 -10.35 -17.78
CA ILE A 159 -24.49 -10.68 -17.36
C ILE A 159 -24.86 -12.10 -17.78
N SER A 160 -24.50 -12.50 -19.01
CA SER A 160 -24.73 -13.85 -19.52
C SER A 160 -24.07 -14.91 -18.64
N MET A 161 -22.78 -14.74 -18.35
CA MET A 161 -22.01 -15.66 -17.51
C MET A 161 -22.57 -15.74 -16.08
N GLY A 162 -22.80 -14.60 -15.45
CA GLY A 162 -23.32 -14.52 -14.08
C GLY A 162 -24.73 -15.11 -13.94
N ALA A 163 -25.64 -14.75 -14.84
CA ALA A 163 -27.00 -15.29 -14.85
C ALA A 163 -27.01 -16.80 -15.13
N GLY A 164 -26.15 -17.29 -16.03
CA GLY A 164 -26.00 -18.72 -16.32
C GLY A 164 -25.55 -19.53 -15.11
N ALA A 165 -24.53 -19.06 -14.39
CA ALA A 165 -24.04 -19.70 -13.18
C ALA A 165 -25.08 -19.72 -12.04
N LEU A 166 -25.72 -18.58 -11.78
CA LEU A 166 -26.78 -18.46 -10.77
C LEU A 166 -27.98 -19.36 -11.08
N SER A 167 -28.34 -19.48 -12.36
CA SER A 167 -29.39 -20.39 -12.82
C SER A 167 -29.06 -21.85 -12.49
N PHE A 168 -27.84 -22.30 -12.82
CA PHE A 168 -27.42 -23.68 -12.55
C PHE A 168 -27.44 -24.00 -11.06
N VAL A 169 -26.91 -23.10 -10.21
CA VAL A 169 -26.90 -23.27 -8.75
C VAL A 169 -28.33 -23.32 -8.20
N ALA A 170 -29.21 -22.40 -8.61
CA ALA A 170 -30.59 -22.37 -8.15
C ALA A 170 -31.38 -23.64 -8.54
N LEU A 171 -31.16 -24.17 -9.75
CA LEU A 171 -31.82 -25.39 -10.20
C LEU A 171 -31.24 -26.64 -9.54
N ALA A 172 -29.92 -26.71 -9.33
CA ALA A 172 -29.28 -27.79 -8.60
C ALA A 172 -29.79 -27.89 -7.15
N LEU A 173 -29.83 -26.75 -6.43
CA LEU A 173 -30.38 -26.67 -5.07
C LEU A 173 -31.88 -26.95 -5.02
N GLY A 174 -32.63 -26.50 -6.03
CA GLY A 174 -34.05 -26.80 -6.18
C GLY A 174 -34.35 -28.30 -6.31
N ILE A 175 -33.45 -29.06 -6.94
CA ILE A 175 -33.57 -30.52 -7.14
C ILE A 175 -33.10 -31.31 -5.90
N THR A 176 -32.04 -30.88 -5.22
CA THR A 176 -31.42 -31.63 -4.11
C THR A 176 -32.09 -31.38 -2.76
N CYS A 177 -32.63 -30.19 -2.51
CA CYS A 177 -33.02 -29.78 -1.15
C CYS A 177 -34.53 -29.71 -0.88
N CYS A 178 -35.44 -29.87 -1.85
CA CYS A 178 -36.86 -29.54 -1.64
C CYS A 178 -37.86 -30.53 -2.24
N LYS A 179 -38.74 -31.07 -1.38
CA LYS A 179 -39.81 -32.03 -1.73
C LYS A 179 -41.12 -31.38 -2.22
N LYS A 180 -41.20 -30.04 -2.28
CA LYS A 180 -42.36 -29.26 -2.77
C LYS A 180 -41.90 -27.99 -3.50
N ARG A 181 -42.72 -27.55 -4.47
CA ARG A 181 -42.56 -26.40 -5.38
C ARG A 181 -41.71 -25.29 -4.77
N SER A 182 -40.44 -25.28 -5.13
CA SER A 182 -39.44 -24.39 -4.57
C SER A 182 -39.32 -23.15 -5.44
N ILE A 183 -39.35 -21.98 -4.81
CA ILE A 183 -39.06 -20.67 -5.41
C ILE A 183 -37.72 -20.70 -6.19
N PHE A 184 -36.77 -21.55 -5.79
CA PHE A 184 -35.48 -21.74 -6.45
C PHE A 184 -35.62 -22.23 -7.90
N VAL A 185 -36.64 -23.04 -8.22
CA VAL A 185 -36.87 -23.49 -9.60
C VAL A 185 -37.41 -22.35 -10.48
N LEU A 186 -38.26 -21.49 -9.94
CA LEU A 186 -38.76 -20.31 -10.64
C LEU A 186 -37.64 -19.31 -10.89
N ILE A 187 -36.83 -19.04 -9.86
CA ILE A 187 -35.65 -18.17 -9.94
C ILE A 187 -34.68 -18.69 -11.00
N GLY A 188 -34.36 -19.99 -10.96
CA GLY A 188 -33.49 -20.62 -11.96
C GLY A 188 -33.98 -20.40 -13.40
N LYS A 189 -35.26 -20.62 -13.67
CA LYS A 189 -35.84 -20.40 -15.02
C LYS A 189 -35.73 -18.95 -15.49
N VAL A 190 -35.94 -17.97 -14.60
CA VAL A 190 -35.80 -16.55 -14.94
C VAL A 190 -34.34 -16.25 -15.33
N PHE A 191 -33.39 -16.76 -14.56
CA PHE A 191 -31.97 -16.55 -14.85
C PHE A 191 -31.50 -17.27 -16.14
N VAL A 192 -32.07 -18.43 -16.51
CA VAL A 192 -31.83 -19.02 -17.85
C VAL A 192 -32.25 -18.04 -18.96
N GLY A 193 -33.42 -17.43 -18.85
CA GLY A 193 -33.93 -16.48 -19.84
C GLY A 193 -33.06 -15.22 -19.95
N ILE A 194 -32.60 -14.70 -18.81
CA ILE A 194 -31.67 -13.56 -18.78
C ILE A 194 -30.34 -13.93 -19.44
N ALA A 195 -29.76 -15.09 -19.11
CA ALA A 195 -28.52 -15.56 -19.70
C ALA A 195 -28.63 -15.72 -21.22
N GLN A 196 -29.75 -16.28 -21.71
CA GLN A 196 -30.02 -16.44 -23.13
C GLN A 196 -30.08 -15.09 -23.87
N VAL A 197 -30.88 -14.14 -23.38
CA VAL A 197 -31.02 -12.82 -24.02
C VAL A 197 -29.69 -12.07 -24.01
N ALA A 198 -28.97 -12.11 -22.90
CA ALA A 198 -27.66 -11.49 -22.79
C ALA A 198 -26.63 -12.11 -23.74
N THR A 199 -26.63 -13.45 -23.93
CA THR A 199 -25.77 -14.12 -24.91
C THR A 199 -26.08 -13.67 -26.34
N ILE A 200 -27.37 -13.53 -26.69
CA ILE A 200 -27.81 -13.07 -28.01
C ILE A 200 -27.34 -11.64 -28.28
N LEU A 201 -27.51 -10.75 -27.30
CA LEU A 201 -27.07 -9.37 -27.41
C LEU A 201 -25.55 -9.28 -27.52
N MET A 202 -24.80 -10.07 -26.74
CA MET A 202 -23.34 -10.11 -26.81
C MET A 202 -22.84 -10.41 -28.23
N PHE A 203 -23.26 -11.53 -28.86
CA PHE A 203 -22.75 -11.83 -30.21
C PHE A 203 -23.32 -10.92 -31.30
N ALA A 204 -24.54 -10.39 -31.12
CA ALA A 204 -25.13 -9.44 -32.07
C ALA A 204 -24.39 -8.09 -32.07
N LEU A 205 -23.88 -7.66 -30.92
CA LEU A 205 -23.06 -6.44 -30.77
C LEU A 205 -21.60 -6.67 -31.19
N TRP A 206 -21.09 -7.89 -31.07
CA TRP A 206 -19.76 -8.25 -31.56
C TRP A 206 -19.60 -8.08 -33.09
N ILE A 207 -20.62 -8.46 -33.87
CA ILE A 207 -20.57 -8.35 -35.34
C ILE A 207 -20.24 -6.93 -35.83
N PRO A 208 -20.98 -5.85 -35.43
CA PRO A 208 -20.66 -4.49 -35.85
C PRO A 208 -19.37 -3.94 -35.19
N GLN A 209 -18.97 -4.48 -34.04
CA GLN A 209 -17.72 -4.14 -33.36
C GLN A 209 -16.51 -4.64 -34.17
N ALA A 210 -16.49 -5.91 -34.57
CA ALA A 210 -15.40 -6.54 -35.33
C ALA A 210 -15.41 -6.23 -36.85
N ARG A 211 -16.52 -5.69 -37.39
CA ARG A 211 -16.68 -5.39 -38.82
C ARG A 211 -15.56 -4.57 -39.48
N PRO A 212 -14.94 -3.56 -38.83
CA PRO A 212 -13.86 -2.79 -39.44
C PRO A 212 -12.66 -3.65 -39.88
N LEU A 213 -12.42 -4.79 -39.23
CA LEU A 213 -11.28 -5.65 -39.50
C LEU A 213 -11.37 -6.40 -40.86
N GLY A 214 -12.57 -6.77 -41.33
CA GLY A 214 -12.75 -7.80 -42.36
C GLY A 214 -12.81 -7.37 -43.84
N LYS A 215 -12.19 -6.27 -44.27
CA LYS A 215 -12.19 -5.85 -45.70
C LYS A 215 -10.82 -5.71 -46.37
N ALA A 216 -9.76 -5.52 -45.58
CA ALA A 216 -8.37 -5.49 -46.05
C ALA A 216 -7.54 -6.64 -45.45
N ASP A 217 -7.99 -7.19 -44.32
CA ASP A 217 -7.33 -8.25 -43.57
C ASP A 217 -8.31 -9.46 -43.48
N ASP A 218 -7.87 -10.69 -43.77
CA ASP A 218 -8.72 -11.89 -43.94
C ASP A 218 -9.26 -12.42 -42.58
N VAL A 219 -10.14 -11.64 -41.96
CA VAL A 219 -10.63 -11.85 -40.61
C VAL A 219 -11.87 -12.76 -40.59
N THR A 220 -11.80 -13.86 -39.84
CA THR A 220 -12.87 -14.89 -39.78
C THR A 220 -13.44 -15.06 -38.36
N LEU A 221 -14.74 -15.36 -38.26
CA LEU A 221 -15.39 -15.72 -36.99
C LEU A 221 -14.95 -17.14 -36.59
N ASN A 222 -14.47 -17.31 -35.36
CA ASN A 222 -13.81 -18.55 -34.92
C ASN A 222 -14.47 -19.19 -33.68
N GLY A 223 -13.76 -20.10 -33.01
CA GLY A 223 -14.27 -21.03 -32.01
C GLY A 223 -15.15 -20.41 -30.93
N SER A 224 -14.76 -19.31 -30.30
CA SER A 224 -15.55 -18.69 -29.21
C SER A 224 -16.90 -18.17 -29.70
N PHE A 225 -16.95 -17.61 -30.91
CA PHE A 225 -18.21 -17.14 -31.51
C PHE A 225 -19.16 -18.32 -31.76
N VAL A 226 -18.64 -19.42 -32.30
CA VAL A 226 -19.42 -20.65 -32.53
C VAL A 226 -19.90 -21.26 -31.22
N LEU A 227 -19.06 -21.28 -30.18
CA LEU A 227 -19.42 -21.75 -28.85
C LEU A 227 -20.54 -20.92 -28.22
N ALA A 228 -20.54 -19.59 -28.39
CA ALA A 228 -21.62 -18.72 -27.92
C ALA A 228 -22.96 -19.00 -28.64
N VAL A 229 -22.92 -19.28 -29.95
CA VAL A 229 -24.09 -19.68 -30.74
C VAL A 229 -24.64 -21.03 -30.26
N ILE A 230 -23.76 -22.03 -30.06
CA ILE A 230 -24.13 -23.35 -29.54
C ILE A 230 -24.72 -23.22 -28.12
N SER A 231 -24.10 -22.42 -27.26
CA SER A 231 -24.60 -22.12 -25.91
C SER A 231 -26.01 -21.55 -25.93
N THR A 232 -26.31 -20.63 -26.85
CA THR A 232 -27.66 -20.06 -27.03
C THR A 232 -28.69 -21.12 -27.39
N VAL A 233 -28.35 -22.03 -28.31
CA VAL A 233 -29.22 -23.16 -28.69
C VAL A 233 -29.45 -24.08 -27.49
N LEU A 234 -28.42 -24.36 -26.69
CA LEU A 234 -28.54 -25.20 -25.50
C LEU A 234 -29.35 -24.52 -24.39
N TYR A 235 -29.28 -23.19 -24.22
CA TYR A 235 -30.17 -22.46 -23.31
C TYR A 235 -31.64 -22.54 -23.76
N ILE A 236 -31.91 -22.50 -25.07
CA ILE A 236 -33.25 -22.70 -25.63
C ILE A 236 -33.74 -24.13 -25.36
N ILE A 237 -32.90 -25.14 -25.61
CA ILE A 237 -33.25 -26.55 -25.36
C ILE A 237 -33.48 -26.79 -23.87
N ALA A 238 -32.62 -26.25 -22.99
CA ALA A 238 -32.79 -26.34 -21.54
C ALA A 238 -34.09 -25.65 -21.10
N SER A 239 -34.44 -24.49 -21.66
CA SER A 239 -35.70 -23.80 -21.36
C SER A 239 -36.93 -24.58 -21.86
N GLY A 240 -36.83 -25.22 -23.03
CA GLY A 240 -37.89 -26.02 -23.65
C GLY A 240 -38.14 -27.37 -22.97
N LEU A 241 -37.10 -28.05 -22.51
CA LEU A 241 -37.22 -29.32 -21.76
C LEU A 241 -37.91 -29.14 -20.40
N HIS A 242 -37.98 -27.90 -19.89
CA HIS A 242 -38.72 -27.53 -18.70
C HIS A 242 -40.22 -27.23 -18.94
N CYS A 243 -40.68 -27.23 -20.20
CA CYS A 243 -42.09 -26.97 -20.58
C CYS A 243 -42.96 -28.23 -20.62
N ASP A 244 -42.40 -29.45 -20.55
CA ASP A 244 -43.16 -30.71 -20.51
C ASP A 244 -43.53 -31.19 -19.09
N LEU A 245 -43.50 -30.30 -18.09
CA LEU A 245 -44.22 -30.55 -16.85
C LEU A 245 -45.69 -30.15 -17.09
N PRO A 246 -46.66 -31.07 -16.92
CA PRO A 246 -48.04 -30.83 -17.31
C PRO A 246 -48.55 -29.55 -16.65
N ALA A 247 -49.13 -28.70 -17.50
CA ALA A 247 -49.87 -27.51 -17.12
C ALA A 247 -50.82 -27.87 -15.97
N PHE A 248 -50.59 -27.27 -14.80
CA PHE A 248 -51.55 -27.32 -13.72
C PHE A 248 -52.54 -26.18 -13.91
N ASP A 249 -53.65 -26.55 -14.54
CA ASP A 249 -54.95 -25.92 -14.37
C ASP A 249 -55.30 -25.95 -12.86
N GLY A 250 -55.57 -24.79 -12.26
CA GLY A 250 -55.84 -24.69 -10.82
C GLY A 250 -55.51 -23.33 -10.21
N GLN A 251 -56.48 -22.43 -10.32
CA GLN A 251 -56.70 -21.19 -9.56
C GLN A 251 -55.68 -20.87 -8.46
N ILE A 252 -54.81 -19.89 -8.75
CA ILE A 252 -54.34 -18.92 -7.76
C ILE A 252 -54.68 -17.54 -8.33
N ASP A 253 -55.94 -17.15 -8.16
CA ASP A 253 -56.31 -15.74 -8.16
C ASP A 253 -55.59 -15.09 -6.96
N GLN A 254 -55.06 -13.87 -7.16
CA GLN A 254 -54.35 -12.99 -6.20
C GLN A 254 -52.83 -12.80 -6.40
N LEU A 255 -52.32 -12.77 -7.64
CA LEU A 255 -51.12 -11.99 -7.98
C LEU A 255 -51.16 -11.48 -9.43
N LYS A 256 -52.15 -10.61 -9.71
CA LYS A 256 -52.21 -9.79 -10.93
C LYS A 256 -51.23 -8.61 -10.83
N LEU A 257 -49.94 -8.85 -11.08
CA LEU A 257 -48.96 -7.75 -11.18
C LEU A 257 -47.87 -7.94 -12.23
N TRP A 258 -48.00 -8.91 -13.14
CA TRP A 258 -47.03 -9.14 -14.21
C TRP A 258 -47.73 -9.36 -15.56
N GLU A 259 -48.20 -8.26 -16.14
CA GLU A 259 -48.48 -8.16 -17.58
C GLU A 259 -47.18 -7.81 -18.36
N PRO A 260 -47.10 -8.14 -19.66
CA PRO A 260 -45.92 -7.90 -20.51
C PRO A 260 -45.52 -6.42 -20.71
N LEU A 261 -46.19 -5.47 -20.07
CA LEU A 261 -45.78 -4.07 -20.02
C LEU A 261 -44.54 -3.83 -19.13
N ALA A 262 -44.28 -4.65 -18.11
CA ALA A 262 -43.16 -4.43 -17.18
C ALA A 262 -41.78 -4.66 -17.84
N MET A 263 -41.72 -5.54 -18.84
CA MET A 263 -40.51 -5.81 -19.61
C MET A 263 -40.18 -4.65 -20.57
N HIS A 264 -41.20 -3.92 -21.05
CA HIS A 264 -41.05 -2.69 -21.82
C HIS A 264 -40.67 -1.50 -20.94
N GLN A 265 -41.22 -1.40 -19.72
CA GLN A 265 -40.84 -0.36 -18.76
C GLN A 265 -39.39 -0.52 -18.28
N LEU A 266 -38.90 -1.73 -18.02
CA LEU A 266 -37.50 -1.97 -17.67
C LEU A 266 -36.52 -1.67 -18.82
N THR A 267 -36.91 -1.97 -20.07
CA THR A 267 -36.10 -1.62 -21.26
C THR A 267 -36.09 -0.11 -21.52
N ILE A 268 -37.21 0.59 -21.28
CA ILE A 268 -37.30 2.06 -21.37
C ILE A 268 -36.50 2.74 -20.25
N ILE A 269 -36.52 2.21 -19.01
CA ILE A 269 -35.71 2.73 -17.89
C ILE A 269 -34.22 2.54 -18.17
N LEU A 270 -33.80 1.39 -18.73
CA LEU A 270 -32.42 1.18 -19.18
C LEU A 270 -32.02 2.13 -20.34
N LEU A 271 -32.91 2.33 -21.32
CA LEU A 271 -32.67 3.24 -22.45
C LEU A 271 -32.65 4.73 -22.03
N LEU A 272 -33.43 5.12 -21.00
CA LEU A 272 -33.43 6.46 -20.43
C LEU A 272 -32.17 6.74 -19.58
N CYS A 273 -31.61 5.74 -18.90
CA CYS A 273 -30.31 5.85 -18.22
C CYS A 273 -29.17 6.08 -19.21
N VAL A 274 -29.20 5.43 -20.38
CA VAL A 274 -28.21 5.63 -21.45
C VAL A 274 -28.32 7.03 -22.08
N ALA A 275 -29.54 7.56 -22.24
CA ALA A 275 -29.75 8.90 -22.79
C ALA A 275 -29.42 10.05 -21.81
N TYR A 276 -29.43 9.79 -20.50
CA TYR A 276 -29.12 10.81 -19.48
C TYR A 276 -27.60 10.98 -19.24
N CYS A 277 -26.79 9.95 -19.53
CA CYS A 277 -25.33 10.03 -19.46
C CYS A 277 -24.68 10.71 -20.68
N SER A 278 -25.40 10.93 -21.78
CA SER A 278 -24.85 11.48 -23.03
C SER A 278 -25.03 13.00 -23.20
N ARG A 279 -25.09 13.78 -22.12
CA ARG A 279 -25.07 15.26 -22.17
C ARG A 279 -23.81 15.82 -21.52
N GLY A 280 -22.75 15.89 -22.32
CA GLY A 280 -21.52 16.67 -22.07
C GLY A 280 -21.19 17.48 -23.33
N ALA A 281 -20.74 18.71 -23.15
CA ALA A 281 -20.84 19.83 -24.07
C ALA A 281 -20.07 19.71 -25.39
N ALA A 282 -20.70 20.17 -26.47
CA ALA A 282 -20.00 20.61 -27.68
C ALA A 282 -19.46 22.03 -27.44
N PHE A 283 -18.15 22.22 -27.58
CA PHE A 283 -17.55 23.53 -27.78
C PHE A 283 -16.64 23.52 -29.01
N THR A 284 -16.72 24.62 -29.72
CA THR A 284 -16.19 24.90 -31.04
C THR A 284 -14.68 25.14 -31.04
N VAL A 285 -14.03 24.63 -32.08
CA VAL A 285 -12.66 24.92 -32.49
C VAL A 285 -12.52 26.42 -32.82
N ASP A 286 -11.55 27.08 -32.19
CA ASP A 286 -10.86 28.23 -32.78
C ASP A 286 -9.39 27.84 -32.97
N ASN A 287 -8.95 27.95 -34.23
CA ASN A 287 -7.56 27.85 -34.63
C ASN A 287 -6.81 29.07 -34.11
N ASP A 288 -5.73 28.86 -33.37
CA ASP A 288 -4.59 29.76 -33.48
C ASP A 288 -3.27 28.97 -33.42
N ALA A 289 -2.52 29.15 -34.49
CA ALA A 289 -1.18 28.61 -34.67
C ALA A 289 -0.20 29.45 -33.83
N SER A 290 0.36 28.85 -32.78
CA SER A 290 1.63 29.30 -32.16
C SER A 290 1.94 28.44 -30.92
N ALA A 291 2.84 27.46 -31.04
CA ALA A 291 3.84 27.13 -30.02
C ALA A 291 4.75 25.97 -30.48
N LEU A 292 5.49 26.20 -31.57
CA LEU A 292 6.77 25.55 -31.75
C LEU A 292 7.71 26.20 -30.70
N HIS A 293 7.83 25.60 -29.51
CA HIS A 293 8.88 25.78 -28.47
C HIS A 293 8.33 25.41 -27.08
N GLN A 294 8.38 24.12 -26.70
CA GLN A 294 8.15 23.73 -25.30
C GLN A 294 8.99 22.51 -24.89
N GLU A 295 10.24 22.45 -25.37
CA GLU A 295 11.28 21.61 -24.75
C GLU A 295 11.97 22.31 -23.56
N ASP A 296 11.64 23.58 -23.28
CA ASP A 296 12.15 24.30 -22.13
C ASP A 296 11.32 23.99 -20.86
N GLU A 297 11.97 23.33 -19.90
CA GLU A 297 11.62 23.20 -18.47
C GLU A 297 10.69 22.06 -17.97
N LEU A 298 10.86 20.81 -18.43
CA LEU A 298 10.37 19.66 -17.63
C LEU A 298 11.13 19.52 -16.30
N LEU A 299 12.41 19.92 -16.26
CA LEU A 299 13.22 19.92 -15.05
C LEU A 299 13.65 21.36 -14.72
N LYS A 300 13.01 21.95 -13.72
CA LYS A 300 13.21 23.35 -13.26
C LYS A 300 14.44 23.53 -12.39
N GLY A 301 14.97 22.46 -11.80
CA GLY A 301 16.14 22.57 -10.96
C GLY A 301 16.60 21.25 -10.36
N LEU A 302 17.88 21.20 -10.00
CA LEU A 302 18.50 20.11 -9.28
C LEU A 302 19.19 20.67 -8.03
N ARG A 303 18.90 20.07 -6.87
CA ARG A 303 19.44 20.53 -5.57
C ARG A 303 20.01 19.35 -4.80
N VAL A 304 21.23 19.51 -4.28
CA VAL A 304 21.76 18.63 -3.24
C VAL A 304 21.10 19.05 -1.92
N LEU A 305 20.39 18.12 -1.27
CA LEU A 305 19.78 18.32 0.04
C LEU A 305 20.73 17.94 1.18
N TYR A 306 21.63 16.98 0.92
CA TYR A 306 22.62 16.53 1.88
C TYR A 306 23.87 16.05 1.14
N PRO A 307 25.09 16.46 1.55
CA PRO A 307 25.42 17.37 2.66
C PRO A 307 24.89 18.79 2.47
N GLU A 308 24.74 19.55 3.55
CA GLU A 308 24.31 20.96 3.58
C GLU A 308 25.50 21.91 3.41
N GLN A 309 25.23 23.13 2.94
CA GLN A 309 26.24 24.15 2.71
C GLN A 309 26.94 24.54 4.03
N ASN A 310 28.26 24.45 4.02
CA ASN A 310 29.19 24.74 5.11
C ASN A 310 28.96 23.92 6.39
N ALA A 311 28.25 22.79 6.29
CA ALA A 311 28.03 21.90 7.41
C ALA A 311 29.20 20.94 7.60
N GLN A 312 29.31 20.40 8.82
CA GLN A 312 30.35 19.45 9.20
C GLN A 312 29.74 18.06 9.32
N TYR A 313 30.46 17.03 8.89
CA TYR A 313 29.98 15.66 8.82
C TYR A 313 31.07 14.65 9.17
N LYS A 314 30.63 13.40 9.40
CA LYS A 314 31.46 12.21 9.52
C LYS A 314 31.29 11.31 8.29
N SER A 315 32.35 10.58 7.93
CA SER A 315 32.37 9.60 6.85
C SER A 315 31.92 8.21 7.35
N PRO A 316 31.22 7.38 6.55
CA PRO A 316 30.76 7.64 5.17
C PRO A 316 29.52 8.53 5.10
N LEU A 317 29.37 9.30 4.02
CA LEU A 317 28.23 10.20 3.80
C LEU A 317 27.25 9.66 2.76
N SER A 318 25.95 9.77 3.05
CA SER A 318 24.87 9.47 2.10
C SER A 318 24.38 10.74 1.40
N PHE A 319 24.63 10.89 0.11
CA PHE A 319 24.19 12.05 -0.67
C PHE A 319 22.70 11.96 -0.98
N ARG A 320 21.96 13.03 -0.69
CA ARG A 320 20.54 13.17 -1.01
C ARG A 320 20.31 14.38 -1.88
N PHE A 321 19.35 14.27 -2.79
CA PHE A 321 19.05 15.29 -3.77
C PHE A 321 17.57 15.42 -4.03
N GLN A 322 17.20 16.57 -4.57
CA GLN A 322 15.84 16.90 -4.96
C GLN A 322 15.85 17.39 -6.40
N MET A 323 14.93 16.86 -7.19
CA MET A 323 14.61 17.35 -8.51
C MET A 323 13.37 18.23 -8.41
N ILE A 324 13.45 19.42 -8.99
CA ILE A 324 12.36 20.38 -9.04
C ILE A 324 11.76 20.25 -10.43
N THR A 325 10.53 19.76 -10.50
CA THR A 325 9.79 19.55 -11.75
C THR A 325 8.32 19.93 -11.52
N PRO A 326 7.64 20.53 -12.52
CA PRO A 326 6.21 20.77 -12.44
C PRO A 326 5.40 19.46 -12.44
N ASP A 327 5.95 18.39 -13.02
CA ASP A 327 5.33 17.07 -13.06
C ASP A 327 6.40 15.98 -13.10
N PHE A 328 6.54 15.27 -11.98
CA PHE A 328 7.51 14.20 -11.82
C PHE A 328 7.23 13.00 -12.72
N SER A 329 5.97 12.71 -13.03
CA SER A 329 5.59 11.59 -13.89
C SER A 329 6.03 11.84 -15.34
N THR A 330 5.76 13.03 -15.87
CA THR A 330 6.21 13.48 -17.19
C THR A 330 7.73 13.59 -17.28
N LEU A 331 8.39 14.04 -16.21
CA LEU A 331 9.85 14.06 -16.12
C LEU A 331 10.45 12.66 -16.27
N MET A 332 9.95 11.72 -15.47
CA MET A 332 10.44 10.35 -15.49
C MET A 332 10.20 9.74 -16.86
N ALA A 333 8.99 9.83 -17.41
CA ALA A 333 8.66 9.35 -18.76
C ALA A 333 9.56 9.92 -19.88
N ALA A 334 10.01 11.18 -19.76
CA ALA A 334 10.91 11.79 -20.74
C ALA A 334 12.38 11.37 -20.60
N TYR A 335 12.79 10.86 -19.44
CA TYR A 335 14.20 10.72 -19.05
C TYR A 335 14.61 9.33 -18.52
N THR A 336 13.69 8.36 -18.39
CA THR A 336 13.91 6.96 -17.95
C THR A 336 15.02 6.28 -18.75
N GLY A 337 16.00 5.65 -18.08
CA GLY A 337 17.17 4.99 -18.71
C GLY A 337 18.11 5.86 -19.56
N LEU A 338 17.70 7.09 -19.89
CA LEU A 338 18.39 8.02 -20.79
C LEU A 338 19.16 9.09 -20.03
N ARG A 339 18.89 9.29 -18.74
CA ARG A 339 19.53 10.32 -17.91
C ARG A 339 20.19 9.73 -16.68
N TRP A 340 21.43 10.16 -16.47
CA TRP A 340 22.29 9.70 -15.38
C TRP A 340 22.62 10.84 -14.45
N LEU A 341 22.39 10.62 -13.16
CA LEU A 341 22.76 11.56 -12.12
C LEU A 341 24.11 11.18 -11.56
N CYS A 342 25.10 12.05 -11.77
CA CYS A 342 26.48 11.81 -11.38
C CYS A 342 26.91 12.76 -10.27
N LEU A 343 27.53 12.20 -9.24
CA LEU A 343 28.16 12.93 -8.14
C LEU A 343 29.60 13.25 -8.49
N GLN A 344 29.93 14.54 -8.46
CA GLN A 344 31.28 15.05 -8.50
C GLN A 344 31.68 15.55 -7.11
N LEU A 345 32.81 15.06 -6.60
CA LEU A 345 33.40 15.42 -5.32
C LEU A 345 34.83 15.93 -5.55
N ASP A 346 35.13 17.16 -5.13
CA ASP A 346 36.42 17.84 -5.33
C ASP A 346 36.93 17.74 -6.78
N ASP A 347 36.04 18.09 -7.72
CA ASP A 347 36.26 18.00 -9.16
C ASP A 347 36.48 16.58 -9.71
N THR A 348 36.38 15.53 -8.88
CA THR A 348 36.47 14.12 -9.31
C THR A 348 35.11 13.43 -9.37
N TRP A 349 34.85 12.67 -10.43
CA TRP A 349 33.62 11.89 -10.56
C TRP A 349 33.67 10.66 -9.66
N ARG A 350 32.59 10.42 -8.91
CA ARG A 350 32.52 9.31 -7.93
C ARG A 350 31.56 8.23 -8.39
N ARG A 351 30.27 8.53 -8.38
CA ARG A 351 29.19 7.58 -8.67
C ARG A 351 28.16 8.22 -9.58
N CYS A 352 27.72 7.45 -10.57
CA CYS A 352 26.58 7.79 -11.43
C CYS A 352 25.48 6.76 -11.21
N ILE A 353 24.26 7.22 -11.00
CA ILE A 353 23.08 6.36 -10.90
C ILE A 353 22.07 6.81 -11.95
N PRO A 354 21.24 5.91 -12.51
CA PRO A 354 20.12 6.32 -13.33
C PRO A 354 19.11 7.08 -12.46
N ILE A 355 18.38 8.01 -13.06
CA ILE A 355 17.42 8.89 -12.35
C ILE A 355 16.29 8.12 -11.62
N GLU A 356 15.98 6.90 -12.06
CA GLU A 356 15.02 5.97 -11.46
C GLU A 356 15.58 5.15 -10.28
N SER A 357 16.87 5.26 -10.00
CA SER A 357 17.51 4.44 -8.97
C SER A 357 17.08 4.92 -7.57
N GLY A 358 16.31 4.09 -6.85
CA GLY A 358 16.05 4.25 -5.41
C GLY A 358 17.26 4.02 -4.50
N VAL A 359 18.46 3.87 -5.07
CA VAL A 359 19.70 3.54 -4.35
C VAL A 359 20.30 4.81 -3.74
N LEU A 360 20.54 4.80 -2.42
CA LEU A 360 21.29 5.86 -1.76
C LEU A 360 22.74 5.91 -2.26
N MET A 361 23.20 7.09 -2.70
CA MET A 361 24.60 7.36 -3.01
C MET A 361 25.41 7.49 -1.72
N ILE A 362 26.05 6.41 -1.28
CA ILE A 362 26.91 6.42 -0.08
C ILE A 362 28.37 6.42 -0.51
N GLU A 363 29.13 7.40 -0.04
CA GLU A 363 30.55 7.57 -0.34
C GLU A 363 31.40 7.74 0.93
N SER A 364 32.50 7.01 0.99
CA SER A 364 33.54 7.21 2.00
C SER A 364 34.45 8.36 1.57
N ILE A 365 34.44 9.43 2.36
CA ILE A 365 35.19 10.66 2.11
C ILE A 365 36.28 10.79 3.17
N ASN A 366 37.45 11.29 2.77
CA ASN A 366 38.57 11.56 3.69
C ASN A 366 38.27 12.79 4.56
N THR A 367 39.05 13.02 5.60
CA THR A 367 38.92 14.22 6.43
C THR A 367 39.43 15.47 5.69
N GLY A 368 38.69 16.57 5.73
CA GLY A 368 39.05 17.82 5.06
C GLY A 368 37.84 18.65 4.64
N ASN A 369 38.10 19.75 3.94
CA ASN A 369 37.05 20.52 3.27
C ASN A 369 36.81 19.94 1.88
N HIS A 370 35.55 19.69 1.58
CA HIS A 370 35.11 19.06 0.35
C HIS A 370 34.04 19.91 -0.34
N THR A 371 33.95 19.76 -1.64
CA THR A 371 32.90 20.37 -2.46
C THR A 371 32.22 19.30 -3.29
N ALA A 372 30.91 19.17 -3.14
CA ALA A 372 30.11 18.25 -3.94
C ALA A 372 29.16 18.99 -4.86
N ARG A 373 28.94 18.40 -6.03
CA ARG A 373 27.88 18.83 -6.95
C ARG A 373 27.30 17.62 -7.66
N LEU A 374 26.02 17.74 -8.01
CA LEU A 374 25.35 16.76 -8.85
C LEU A 374 25.19 17.34 -10.24
N VAL A 375 25.49 16.51 -11.23
CA VAL A 375 25.35 16.86 -12.64
C VAL A 375 24.59 15.75 -13.33
N MET A 376 23.59 16.15 -14.09
CA MET A 376 22.78 15.25 -14.89
C MET A 376 23.34 15.19 -16.30
N PHE A 377 23.58 13.96 -16.76
CA PHE A 377 24.11 13.64 -18.08
C PHE A 377 23.10 12.82 -18.88
N ASP A 378 23.31 12.80 -20.20
CA ASP A 378 22.61 11.91 -21.13
C ASP A 378 23.21 10.50 -21.20
N THR A 379 24.38 10.28 -20.60
CA THR A 379 25.05 8.97 -20.55
C THR A 379 25.68 8.72 -19.19
N ALA A 380 25.95 7.45 -18.89
CA ALA A 380 26.57 7.02 -17.63
C ALA A 380 28.02 7.50 -17.46
N THR A 381 28.66 7.97 -18.53
CA THR A 381 30.06 8.38 -18.57
C THR A 381 30.19 9.91 -18.59
N PRO A 382 30.53 10.55 -17.45
CA PRO A 382 30.55 12.02 -17.31
C PRO A 382 31.52 12.75 -18.24
N GLU A 383 32.53 12.03 -18.75
CA GLU A 383 33.58 12.56 -19.62
C GLU A 383 33.13 12.72 -21.07
N THR A 384 32.19 11.88 -21.52
CA THR A 384 31.70 11.84 -22.91
C THR A 384 30.26 12.32 -23.03
N GLY A 385 29.49 12.31 -21.94
CA GLY A 385 28.09 12.71 -21.93
C GLY A 385 27.88 14.23 -22.02
N LYS A 386 26.80 14.64 -22.68
CA LYS A 386 26.33 16.02 -22.70
C LYS A 386 25.78 16.38 -21.32
N ARG A 387 26.28 17.46 -20.75
CA ARG A 387 25.76 18.05 -19.50
C ARG A 387 24.42 18.71 -19.75
N LEU A 388 23.43 18.36 -18.96
CA LEU A 388 22.06 18.83 -19.13
C LEU A 388 21.72 19.86 -18.06
N LEU A 389 21.91 19.47 -16.81
CA LEU A 389 21.67 20.32 -15.66
C LEU A 389 22.69 20.05 -14.58
N GLN A 390 23.01 21.09 -13.82
CA GLN A 390 23.93 21.02 -12.70
C GLN A 390 23.30 21.65 -11.46
N SER A 391 23.54 21.06 -10.30
CA SER A 391 23.28 21.71 -9.03
C SER A 391 24.29 22.83 -8.77
N LYS A 392 23.97 23.68 -7.79
CA LYS A 392 24.97 24.53 -7.14
C LYS A 392 25.99 23.65 -6.41
N ASP A 393 27.20 24.16 -6.30
CA ASP A 393 28.25 23.52 -5.51
C ASP A 393 27.90 23.64 -4.03
N VAL A 394 28.03 22.52 -3.32
CA VAL A 394 27.83 22.47 -1.88
C VAL A 394 29.16 22.17 -1.21
N ALA A 395 29.68 23.15 -0.47
CA ALA A 395 30.88 22.98 0.33
C ALA A 395 30.52 22.40 1.69
N PHE A 396 31.29 21.44 2.20
CA PHE A 396 31.11 20.84 3.51
C PHE A 396 32.45 20.35 4.05
N THR A 397 32.53 20.09 5.35
CA THR A 397 33.75 19.61 5.98
C THR A 397 33.53 18.21 6.53
N VAL A 398 34.42 17.28 6.22
CA VAL A 398 34.46 15.96 6.83
C VAL A 398 35.50 15.99 7.93
N LEU A 399 35.08 15.74 9.15
CA LEU A 399 35.94 15.74 10.33
C LEU A 399 36.37 14.31 10.68
N SER A 400 37.49 14.21 11.41
CA SER A 400 37.85 12.96 12.06
C SER A 400 36.78 12.61 13.11
N ASP A 401 36.69 11.35 13.52
CA ASP A 401 35.73 10.92 14.55
C ASP A 401 35.88 11.74 15.85
N GLU A 402 37.11 12.06 16.23
CA GLU A 402 37.44 12.85 17.42
C GLU A 402 37.06 14.33 17.24
N ASP A 403 37.38 14.91 16.08
CA ASP A 403 37.10 16.32 15.78
C ASP A 403 35.61 16.58 15.49
N PHE A 404 34.85 15.58 15.05
CA PHE A 404 33.40 15.67 14.86
C PHE A 404 32.64 15.60 16.18
N ALA A 405 33.12 14.76 17.11
CA ALA A 405 32.49 14.56 18.41
C ALA A 405 32.60 15.81 19.31
N ALA A 406 33.70 16.56 19.25
CA ALA A 406 33.90 17.73 20.13
C ALA A 406 32.90 18.89 19.89
N PRO A 407 32.65 19.35 18.65
CA PRO A 407 31.61 20.34 18.35
C PRO A 407 30.20 19.85 18.70
N LEU A 408 29.89 18.58 18.43
CA LEU A 408 28.60 17.98 18.79
C LEU A 408 28.38 17.94 20.29
N LYS A 409 29.42 17.58 21.05
CA LYS A 409 29.40 17.61 22.51
C LYS A 409 29.22 19.02 23.02
N GLN A 410 29.92 20.00 22.45
CA GLN A 410 29.76 21.41 22.83
C GLN A 410 28.36 21.92 22.51
N GLN A 411 27.83 21.61 21.32
CA GLN A 411 26.48 21.98 20.94
C GLN A 411 25.43 21.34 21.85
N ARG A 412 25.60 20.06 22.20
CA ARG A 412 24.76 19.39 23.21
C ARG A 412 24.85 20.09 24.56
N LEU A 413 26.04 20.52 25.01
CA LEU A 413 26.22 21.29 26.24
C LEU A 413 25.54 22.67 26.18
N ASP A 414 25.60 23.35 25.04
CA ASP A 414 24.96 24.65 24.82
C ASP A 414 23.42 24.52 24.82
N ASP A 415 22.89 23.49 24.16
CA ASP A 415 21.48 23.13 24.19
C ASP A 415 21.05 22.76 25.63
N LEU A 416 21.85 21.97 26.37
CA LEU A 416 21.59 21.63 27.78
C LEU A 416 21.60 22.88 28.67
N ALA A 417 22.47 23.87 28.40
CA ALA A 417 22.49 25.14 29.12
C ALA A 417 21.20 25.95 28.91
N LEU A 418 20.51 25.76 27.78
CA LEU A 418 19.21 26.39 27.48
C LEU A 418 18.05 25.73 28.23
N TYR A 419 18.16 24.42 28.52
CA TYR A 419 17.07 23.59 29.03
C TYR A 419 17.20 23.17 30.51
N GLY A 420 18.35 23.45 31.13
CA GLY A 420 18.58 23.32 32.57
C GLY A 420 19.16 21.97 33.01
N PRO A 421 19.75 21.90 34.22
CA PRO A 421 20.51 20.74 34.69
C PRO A 421 19.68 19.47 34.94
N GLU A 422 18.36 19.59 35.16
CA GLU A 422 17.46 18.44 35.36
C GLU A 422 17.33 17.56 34.11
N VAL A 423 17.48 18.14 32.91
CA VAL A 423 17.45 17.41 31.63
C VAL A 423 18.72 16.58 31.44
N VAL A 424 19.86 17.07 31.93
CA VAL A 424 21.20 16.46 31.80
C VAL A 424 21.31 15.18 32.63
N GLU A 425 20.98 15.25 33.93
CA GLU A 425 21.16 14.11 34.85
C GLU A 425 20.27 12.91 34.51
N ALA A 426 19.14 13.15 33.85
CA ALA A 426 18.18 12.11 33.47
C ALA A 426 18.51 11.41 32.13
N GLU A 427 19.47 11.92 31.34
CA GLU A 427 19.78 11.40 30.01
C GLU A 427 20.74 10.22 30.03
N GLU A 428 21.76 10.26 30.89
CA GLU A 428 22.86 9.28 30.87
C GLU A 428 22.69 8.13 31.88
N MET A 429 21.67 8.21 32.73
CA MET A 429 21.52 7.28 33.85
C MET A 429 20.92 5.95 33.42
N ASN A 430 21.63 4.86 33.68
CA ASN A 430 21.06 3.52 33.50
C ASN A 430 20.12 3.15 34.66
N ILE A 431 19.35 2.07 34.48
CA ILE A 431 18.33 1.66 35.45
C ILE A 431 18.90 1.34 36.84
N VAL A 432 20.11 0.79 36.91
CA VAL A 432 20.76 0.42 38.18
C VAL A 432 21.25 1.67 38.90
N GLU A 433 21.91 2.59 38.20
CA GLU A 433 22.32 3.89 38.76
C GLU A 433 21.12 4.68 39.28
N TRP A 434 20.02 4.68 38.52
CA TRP A 434 18.77 5.32 38.93
C TRP A 434 18.19 4.70 40.19
N PHE A 435 18.17 3.37 40.25
CA PHE A 435 17.70 2.63 41.43
C PHE A 435 18.57 2.92 42.66
N GLN A 436 19.90 2.90 42.52
CA GLN A 436 20.84 3.21 43.60
C GLN A 436 20.69 4.65 44.10
N LEU A 437 20.54 5.62 43.17
CA LEU A 437 20.34 7.02 43.51
C LEU A 437 19.04 7.22 44.31
N ARG A 438 17.93 6.62 43.87
CA ARG A 438 16.64 6.68 44.56
C ARG A 438 16.70 6.05 45.96
N LYS A 439 17.39 4.92 46.09
CA LYS A 439 17.64 4.26 47.37
C LYS A 439 18.47 5.13 48.31
N SER A 440 19.52 5.78 47.81
CA SER A 440 20.36 6.69 48.60
C SER A 440 19.63 7.96 49.07
N LYS A 441 18.64 8.44 48.30
CA LYS A 441 17.75 9.56 48.66
C LYS A 441 16.70 9.16 49.71
N GLY A 442 16.66 7.90 50.17
CA GLY A 442 15.75 7.42 51.21
C GLY A 442 14.29 7.27 50.76
N GLU A 443 14.00 7.38 49.47
CA GLU A 443 12.65 7.28 48.92
C GLU A 443 12.05 5.87 49.04
N ASP A 444 12.87 4.87 49.33
CA ASP A 444 12.43 3.50 49.66
C ASP A 444 11.68 3.45 51.01
N THR A 445 11.92 4.43 51.90
CA THR A 445 11.26 4.53 53.23
C THR A 445 10.03 5.43 53.26
N ALA A 446 9.88 6.35 52.29
CA ALA A 446 8.74 7.27 52.26
C ALA A 446 7.41 6.56 51.96
N ALA A 447 7.45 5.40 51.27
CA ALA A 447 6.27 4.59 50.98
C ALA A 447 5.81 3.69 52.16
N ASN A 448 6.57 3.64 53.28
CA ASN A 448 6.30 2.74 54.40
C ASN A 448 6.05 3.44 55.76
N HIS A 449 5.99 4.77 55.83
CA HIS A 449 5.61 5.45 57.07
C HIS A 449 4.08 5.49 57.24
N VAL A 450 3.53 4.50 57.94
CA VAL A 450 2.16 4.58 58.47
C VAL A 450 2.21 5.38 59.76
N MET A 451 1.87 6.67 59.71
CA MET A 451 1.64 7.46 60.92
C MET A 451 0.42 6.92 61.67
N ARG A 452 0.60 6.57 62.94
CA ARG A 452 -0.45 6.10 63.85
C ARG A 452 -0.60 7.07 65.01
N GLU A 453 -1.81 7.55 65.24
CA GLU A 453 -2.15 8.31 66.44
C GLU A 453 -2.42 7.32 67.57
N VAL A 454 -1.84 7.57 68.74
CA VAL A 454 -2.01 6.72 69.95
C VAL A 454 -2.93 7.45 70.91
N ASP A 455 -4.06 6.84 71.25
CA ASP A 455 -4.98 7.38 72.25
C ASP A 455 -4.31 7.33 73.64
N PRO A 456 -4.08 8.49 74.29
CA PRO A 456 -3.35 8.56 75.56
C PRO A 456 -4.14 8.02 76.76
N ALA A 457 -5.44 7.74 76.63
CA ALA A 457 -6.26 7.16 77.70
C ALA A 457 -6.40 5.64 77.59
N THR A 458 -6.28 5.06 76.38
CA THR A 458 -6.56 3.64 76.12
C THR A 458 -5.37 2.86 75.55
N GLY A 459 -4.37 3.55 75.00
CA GLY A 459 -3.20 2.94 74.37
C GLY A 459 -3.47 2.34 72.98
N GLU A 460 -4.67 2.52 72.43
CA GLU A 460 -5.01 2.02 71.10
C GLU A 460 -4.38 2.89 70.00
N THR A 461 -3.85 2.24 68.96
CA THR A 461 -3.24 2.91 67.81
C THR A 461 -4.23 2.96 66.63
N ARG A 462 -4.54 4.15 66.11
CA ARG A 462 -5.35 4.35 64.90
C ARG A 462 -4.50 4.92 63.75
N PRO A 463 -4.64 4.41 62.52
CA PRO A 463 -3.93 4.97 61.37
C PRO A 463 -4.45 6.38 61.04
N ILE A 464 -3.54 7.35 60.89
CA ILE A 464 -3.86 8.70 60.41
C ILE A 464 -3.99 8.59 58.89
N THR A 465 -5.21 8.68 58.37
CA THR A 465 -5.43 8.92 56.94
C THR A 465 -5.50 10.43 56.78
N GLU A 466 -4.46 11.03 56.19
CA GLU A 466 -4.52 12.43 55.76
C GLU A 466 -5.54 12.54 54.63
N ASP A 467 -6.64 13.21 54.93
CA ASP A 467 -7.64 13.68 53.98
C ASP A 467 -7.03 14.81 53.15
N ILE A 468 -6.18 14.48 52.18
CA ILE A 468 -5.78 15.41 51.12
C ILE A 468 -6.89 15.39 50.08
N THR A 469 -7.91 16.21 50.33
CA THR A 469 -8.82 16.71 49.30
C THR A 469 -8.06 17.63 48.35
N ALA A 470 -7.19 17.06 47.52
CA ALA A 470 -6.90 17.61 46.21
C ALA A 470 -7.72 16.80 45.22
N LYS A 471 -8.55 17.47 44.42
CA LYS A 471 -9.34 16.88 43.33
C LYS A 471 -8.41 16.10 42.37
N SER A 472 -8.13 14.85 42.70
CA SER A 472 -7.79 13.83 41.74
C SER A 472 -9.12 13.45 41.09
N SER A 473 -9.40 14.05 39.94
CA SER A 473 -10.29 13.48 38.95
C SER A 473 -9.63 12.23 38.35
N ASN A 474 -9.23 11.27 39.18
CA ASN A 474 -8.91 9.92 38.75
C ASN A 474 -10.25 9.26 38.43
N GLY A 475 -10.69 9.42 37.18
CA GLY A 475 -11.68 8.54 36.60
C GLY A 475 -11.25 7.09 36.86
N SER A 476 -12.15 6.34 37.49
CA SER A 476 -12.08 4.89 37.60
C SER A 476 -11.63 4.25 36.26
N PRO A 477 -10.85 3.15 36.28
CA PRO A 477 -10.34 2.44 35.09
C PRO A 477 -11.46 1.65 34.36
N THR A 478 -12.64 2.25 34.21
CA THR A 478 -13.83 1.63 33.61
C THR A 478 -14.12 2.15 32.21
N ASN A 479 -13.70 3.38 31.90
CA ASN A 479 -13.86 3.98 30.58
C ASN A 479 -12.72 3.52 29.67
N PRO A 480 -13.03 2.97 28.49
CA PRO A 480 -12.00 2.54 27.56
C PRO A 480 -11.24 3.76 27.01
N PRO A 481 -9.91 3.65 26.81
CA PRO A 481 -9.15 4.70 26.13
C PRO A 481 -9.59 4.81 24.66
N LEU A 482 -9.43 5.97 24.04
CA LEU A 482 -9.53 6.14 22.60
C LEU A 482 -8.38 5.42 21.88
N LEU A 483 -7.16 5.57 22.41
CA LEU A 483 -5.92 5.08 21.81
C LEU A 483 -5.07 4.36 22.87
N VAL A 484 -4.56 3.18 22.52
CA VAL A 484 -3.49 2.51 23.26
C VAL A 484 -2.21 2.60 22.45
N ILE A 485 -1.13 3.12 23.04
CA ILE A 485 0.21 3.18 22.41
C ILE A 485 1.10 2.14 23.08
N GLY A 486 1.49 1.12 22.32
CA GLY A 486 2.50 0.14 22.69
C GLY A 486 3.88 0.58 22.25
N VAL A 487 4.75 0.92 23.21
CA VAL A 487 6.14 1.31 22.94
C VAL A 487 7.03 0.07 23.02
N LYS A 488 7.53 -0.40 21.88
CA LYS A 488 8.56 -1.43 21.78
C LYS A 488 9.84 -0.92 22.46
N THR A 489 10.27 -1.59 23.52
CA THR A 489 11.46 -1.19 24.28
C THR A 489 12.28 -2.40 24.70
N ARG A 490 13.57 -2.18 24.96
CA ARG A 490 14.43 -3.17 25.62
C ARG A 490 14.28 -3.05 27.12
N VAL A 491 14.18 -4.18 27.83
CA VAL A 491 13.87 -4.20 29.26
C VAL A 491 14.94 -3.49 30.10
N ILE A 492 16.23 -3.67 29.78
CA ILE A 492 17.36 -3.04 30.49
C ILE A 492 17.79 -1.75 29.79
N ASP A 493 18.35 -1.86 28.58
CA ASP A 493 18.99 -0.73 27.88
C ASP A 493 18.01 0.35 27.40
N GLY A 494 16.71 0.03 27.33
CA GLY A 494 15.67 0.97 26.92
C GLY A 494 15.27 1.96 28.02
N PHE A 495 15.81 1.82 29.24
CA PHE A 495 15.43 2.65 30.38
C PHE A 495 15.53 4.17 30.12
N PRO A 496 16.63 4.72 29.53
CA PRO A 496 16.72 6.16 29.26
C PRO A 496 15.61 6.68 28.33
N PHE A 497 15.24 5.89 27.31
CA PHE A 497 14.14 6.22 26.40
C PHE A 497 12.79 6.22 27.13
N ARG A 498 12.52 5.19 27.95
CA ARG A 498 11.30 5.15 28.76
C ARG A 498 11.19 6.36 29.69
N GLN A 499 12.29 6.78 30.32
CA GLN A 499 12.30 7.98 31.15
C GLN A 499 12.01 9.23 30.33
N ALA A 500 12.65 9.40 29.18
CA ALA A 500 12.38 10.54 28.30
C ALA A 500 10.92 10.59 27.85
N ILE A 501 10.33 9.46 27.45
CA ILE A 501 8.91 9.38 27.06
C ILE A 501 7.99 9.79 28.23
N ARG A 502 8.22 9.24 29.44
CA ARG A 502 7.45 9.59 30.66
C ARG A 502 7.61 11.05 31.09
N GLN A 503 8.76 11.66 30.81
CA GLN A 503 9.05 13.07 31.11
C GLN A 503 8.51 14.03 30.05
N THR A 504 8.10 13.51 28.89
CA THR A 504 7.71 14.32 27.74
C THR A 504 6.28 14.03 27.30
N TRP A 505 6.09 13.48 26.11
CA TRP A 505 4.78 13.32 25.48
C TRP A 505 3.85 12.32 26.18
N ALA A 506 4.39 11.42 27.00
CA ALA A 506 3.62 10.52 27.86
C ALA A 506 3.58 10.95 29.34
N SER A 507 3.96 12.20 29.64
CA SER A 507 3.89 12.70 31.02
C SER A 507 2.45 12.83 31.50
N LYS A 508 2.22 12.68 32.82
CA LYS A 508 0.88 12.81 33.41
C LYS A 508 0.21 14.16 33.14
N GLY A 509 0.99 15.22 32.93
CA GLY A 509 0.47 16.56 32.64
C GLY A 509 0.14 16.79 31.17
N SER A 510 0.78 16.06 30.25
CA SER A 510 0.66 16.25 28.80
C SER A 510 -0.18 15.17 28.11
N LEU A 511 -0.25 13.96 28.68
CA LEU A 511 -0.95 12.83 28.09
C LEU A 511 -2.48 12.99 28.27
N PRO A 512 -3.27 13.02 27.18
CA PRO A 512 -4.72 13.05 27.27
C PRO A 512 -5.27 11.86 28.05
N VAL A 513 -6.35 12.08 28.82
CA VAL A 513 -6.97 11.06 29.68
C VAL A 513 -7.52 9.83 28.93
N ASN A 514 -7.77 9.99 27.63
CA ASN A 514 -8.24 8.94 26.73
C ASN A 514 -7.10 8.25 25.96
N ILE A 515 -5.83 8.52 26.26
CA ILE A 515 -4.70 7.76 25.73
C ILE A 515 -4.08 6.92 26.84
N ARG A 516 -3.72 5.68 26.51
CA ARG A 516 -2.93 4.81 27.38
C ARG A 516 -1.61 4.45 26.73
N VAL A 517 -0.51 4.73 27.41
CA VAL A 517 0.85 4.35 26.95
C VAL A 517 1.33 3.17 27.79
N LEU A 518 1.79 2.12 27.13
CA LEU A 518 2.32 0.90 27.76
C LEU A 518 3.66 0.56 27.09
N PHE A 519 4.66 0.24 27.90
CA PHE A 519 5.97 -0.18 27.41
C PHE A 519 5.97 -1.70 27.23
N ALA A 520 6.03 -2.15 25.98
CA ALA A 520 6.11 -3.54 25.60
C ALA A 520 7.56 -4.02 25.70
N ALA A 521 7.94 -4.52 26.88
CA ALA A 521 9.20 -5.21 27.10
C ALA A 521 8.97 -6.72 27.22
N CYS A 522 9.91 -7.52 26.72
CA CYS A 522 9.85 -8.96 26.89
C CYS A 522 10.28 -9.38 28.30
N ARG A 523 10.34 -10.69 28.54
CA ARG A 523 10.80 -11.25 29.81
C ARG A 523 12.21 -10.77 30.16
N ILE A 524 12.44 -10.56 31.46
CA ILE A 524 13.76 -10.20 31.97
C ILE A 524 14.74 -11.36 31.65
N PRO A 525 15.94 -11.08 31.08
CA PRO A 525 16.92 -12.11 30.76
C PRO A 525 17.22 -13.00 31.97
N VAL A 526 17.40 -14.30 31.75
CA VAL A 526 17.63 -15.28 32.83
C VAL A 526 18.94 -14.99 33.57
N ASP A 527 19.95 -14.50 32.85
CA ASP A 527 21.27 -14.12 33.34
C ASP A 527 21.34 -12.70 33.94
N ALA A 528 20.23 -11.95 33.95
CA ALA A 528 20.18 -10.64 34.60
C ALA A 528 20.48 -10.76 36.11
N SER A 529 21.36 -9.88 36.61
CA SER A 529 21.73 -9.84 38.02
C SER A 529 20.53 -9.51 38.92
N GLU A 530 20.60 -9.93 40.19
CA GLU A 530 19.56 -9.63 41.16
C GLU A 530 19.35 -8.12 41.35
N GLU A 531 20.41 -7.32 41.25
CA GLU A 531 20.32 -5.87 41.32
C GLU A 531 19.54 -5.28 40.14
N VAL A 532 19.75 -5.79 38.92
CA VAL A 532 18.97 -5.39 37.74
C VAL A 532 17.51 -5.77 37.91
N ARG A 533 17.22 -6.99 38.41
CA ARG A 533 15.83 -7.42 38.68
C ARG A 533 15.13 -6.52 39.68
N GLN A 534 15.83 -6.14 40.76
CA GLN A 534 15.31 -5.21 41.76
C GLN A 534 15.07 -3.81 41.17
N ALA A 535 15.98 -3.33 40.33
CA ALA A 535 15.84 -2.04 39.67
C ALA A 535 14.63 -2.00 38.71
N ILE A 536 14.40 -3.08 37.94
CA ILE A 536 13.22 -3.23 37.06
C ILE A 536 11.93 -3.29 37.88
N ALA A 537 11.88 -4.12 38.93
CA ALA A 537 10.72 -4.21 39.81
C ALA A 537 10.42 -2.87 40.50
N TYR A 538 11.46 -2.12 40.86
CA TYR A 538 11.33 -0.78 41.41
C TYR A 538 10.78 0.21 40.38
N GLU A 539 11.24 0.17 39.12
CA GLU A 539 10.67 0.96 38.03
C GLU A 539 9.18 0.68 37.84
N GLN A 540 8.78 -0.60 37.74
CA GLN A 540 7.39 -1.01 37.60
C GLN A 540 6.52 -0.48 38.76
N LYS A 541 7.03 -0.56 39.99
CA LYS A 541 6.35 -0.03 41.17
C LYS A 541 6.18 1.48 41.12
N VAL A 542 7.23 2.23 40.78
CA VAL A 542 7.22 3.71 40.75
C VAL A 542 6.25 4.24 39.70
N TYR A 543 6.17 3.60 38.53
CA TYR A 543 5.36 4.07 37.41
C TYR A 543 4.00 3.36 37.29
N GLY A 544 3.62 2.56 38.29
CA GLY A 544 2.27 1.98 38.37
C GLY A 544 2.01 0.87 37.35
N GLY A 545 3.05 0.13 36.95
CA GLY A 545 2.93 -1.05 36.09
C GLY A 545 2.74 -0.75 34.60
N ASP A 546 3.20 0.41 34.11
CA ASP A 546 3.18 0.74 32.67
C ASP A 546 4.21 -0.08 31.85
N LEU A 547 5.22 -0.65 32.52
CA LEU A 547 6.22 -1.55 31.93
C LEU A 547 5.74 -3.00 31.99
N LEU A 548 5.33 -3.52 30.84
CA LEU A 548 4.93 -4.91 30.65
C LEU A 548 6.21 -5.74 30.47
N THR A 549 6.45 -6.72 31.33
CA THR A 549 7.56 -7.70 31.20
C THR A 549 7.00 -9.11 31.15
N ASP A 550 6.76 -9.71 32.32
CA ASP A 550 6.42 -11.13 32.48
C ASP A 550 5.03 -11.49 31.92
N VAL A 551 4.22 -10.48 31.59
CA VAL A 551 2.92 -10.64 30.94
C VAL A 551 3.03 -10.86 29.42
N LEU A 552 4.17 -10.53 28.81
CA LEU A 552 4.42 -10.76 27.39
C LEU A 552 5.31 -12.00 27.23
N ASP A 553 4.81 -13.05 26.59
CA ASP A 553 5.55 -14.30 26.38
C ASP A 553 6.51 -14.19 25.19
N CYS A 554 7.55 -13.39 25.37
CA CYS A 554 8.61 -13.17 24.39
C CYS A 554 9.99 -13.06 25.06
N GLU A 555 11.03 -13.16 24.24
CA GLU A 555 12.42 -12.93 24.63
C GLU A 555 12.90 -11.62 24.04
N ASP A 556 13.67 -10.85 24.81
CA ASP A 556 14.14 -9.53 24.38
C ASP A 556 15.31 -9.65 23.40
N SER A 557 14.97 -9.94 22.14
CA SER A 557 15.91 -10.09 21.03
C SER A 557 15.38 -9.39 19.80
N TYR A 558 16.29 -8.76 19.04
CA TYR A 558 15.95 -8.13 17.77
C TYR A 558 15.36 -9.13 16.77
N ALA A 559 15.82 -10.39 16.81
CA ALA A 559 15.29 -11.46 15.95
C ALA A 559 13.84 -11.87 16.28
N MET A 560 13.31 -11.44 17.43
CA MET A 560 11.98 -11.80 17.93
C MET A 560 11.03 -10.60 17.99
N LEU A 561 11.34 -9.51 17.26
CA LEU A 561 10.48 -8.32 17.22
C LEU A 561 9.03 -8.62 16.80
N PRO A 562 8.75 -9.42 15.76
CA PRO A 562 7.36 -9.72 15.42
C PRO A 562 6.61 -10.44 16.55
N GLN A 563 7.31 -11.30 17.30
CA GLN A 563 6.73 -11.98 18.47
C GLN A 563 6.44 -10.97 19.59
N LYS A 564 7.34 -10.02 19.88
CA LYS A 564 7.10 -8.94 20.86
C LYS A 564 5.84 -8.14 20.53
N VAL A 565 5.67 -7.74 19.27
CA VAL A 565 4.48 -7.01 18.80
C VAL A 565 3.24 -7.90 18.95
N LYS A 566 3.29 -9.16 18.50
CA LYS A 566 2.16 -10.09 18.59
C LYS A 566 1.70 -10.31 20.03
N GLU A 567 2.63 -10.49 20.96
CA GLU A 567 2.30 -10.65 22.39
C GLU A 567 1.67 -9.39 22.99
N PHE A 568 2.17 -8.22 22.62
CA PHE A 568 1.57 -6.96 23.05
C PHE A 568 0.14 -6.80 22.52
N LEU A 569 -0.07 -7.07 21.22
CA LEU A 569 -1.39 -7.00 20.61
C LEU A 569 -2.35 -8.05 21.20
N HIS A 570 -1.86 -9.24 21.53
CA HIS A 570 -2.63 -10.25 22.24
C HIS A 570 -3.03 -9.78 23.65
N TYR A 571 -2.11 -9.17 24.40
CA TYR A 571 -2.41 -8.60 25.72
C TYR A 571 -3.49 -7.50 25.63
N VAL A 572 -3.35 -6.56 24.69
CA VAL A 572 -4.36 -5.50 24.45
C VAL A 572 -5.70 -6.10 24.02
N GLY A 573 -5.68 -7.04 23.09
CA GLY A 573 -6.87 -7.69 22.56
C GLY A 573 -7.57 -8.60 23.57
N THR A 574 -6.93 -9.05 24.64
CA THR A 574 -7.57 -9.91 25.66
C THR A 574 -7.96 -9.17 26.94
N ASP A 575 -7.41 -7.98 27.17
CA ASP A 575 -7.77 -7.16 28.34
C ASP A 575 -9.19 -6.57 28.24
N HIS A 576 -9.94 -6.62 29.34
CA HIS A 576 -11.34 -6.20 29.40
C HIS A 576 -11.58 -4.69 29.17
N VAL A 577 -10.57 -3.85 29.37
CA VAL A 577 -10.65 -2.39 29.19
C VAL A 577 -9.98 -1.97 27.90
N LEU A 578 -8.77 -2.48 27.63
CA LEU A 578 -7.98 -2.07 26.47
C LEU A 578 -8.57 -2.56 25.15
N ARG A 579 -9.18 -3.75 25.11
CA ARG A 579 -9.88 -4.27 23.90
C ARG A 579 -11.05 -3.39 23.45
N ARG A 580 -11.52 -2.47 24.30
CA ARG A 580 -12.60 -1.52 23.96
C ARG A 580 -12.08 -0.19 23.42
N ALA A 581 -10.77 -0.06 23.19
CA ALA A 581 -10.22 1.13 22.56
C ALA A 581 -10.61 1.23 21.08
N GLY A 582 -10.60 2.44 20.52
CA GLY A 582 -10.84 2.62 19.08
C GLY A 582 -9.62 2.24 18.25
N TYR A 583 -8.43 2.54 18.78
CA TYR A 583 -7.17 2.45 18.07
C TYR A 583 -6.05 1.87 18.92
N VAL A 584 -5.10 1.23 18.26
CA VAL A 584 -3.82 0.80 18.85
C VAL A 584 -2.68 1.27 17.95
N MET A 585 -1.73 2.00 18.53
CA MET A 585 -0.49 2.38 17.87
C MET A 585 0.65 1.53 18.41
N ILE A 586 1.49 1.03 17.51
CA ILE A 586 2.81 0.50 17.85
C ILE A 586 3.84 1.59 17.54
N ALA A 587 4.77 1.81 18.46
CA ALA A 587 5.85 2.77 18.33
C ALA A 587 7.17 2.17 18.85
N ASP A 588 8.31 2.55 18.28
CA ASP A 588 9.62 2.30 18.88
C ASP A 588 9.89 3.26 20.05
N GLU A 589 10.85 2.89 20.92
CA GLU A 589 11.28 3.70 22.06
C GLU A 589 11.93 5.04 21.67
N ASP A 590 12.26 5.22 20.39
CA ASP A 590 12.89 6.41 19.80
C ASP A 590 11.90 7.31 19.03
N VAL A 591 10.60 7.19 19.33
CA VAL A 591 9.52 7.96 18.71
C VAL A 591 9.00 9.07 19.63
N TYR A 592 8.84 10.27 19.08
CA TYR A 592 8.09 11.36 19.70
C TYR A 592 6.70 11.49 19.10
N VAL A 593 5.66 11.56 19.94
CA VAL A 593 4.26 11.69 19.52
C VAL A 593 3.67 12.99 20.06
N ARG A 594 3.03 13.80 19.21
CA ARG A 594 2.17 14.91 19.65
C ARG A 594 0.82 14.36 20.14
N ALA A 595 0.83 13.72 21.31
CA ALA A 595 -0.27 12.90 21.81
C ALA A 595 -1.61 13.66 21.90
N GLY A 596 -1.61 14.94 22.31
CA GLY A 596 -2.80 15.79 22.36
C GLY A 596 -3.45 15.96 20.99
N ASP A 597 -2.69 16.48 20.02
CA ASP A 597 -3.17 16.68 18.66
C ASP A 597 -3.60 15.36 18.00
N PHE A 598 -2.89 14.27 18.32
CA PHE A 598 -3.21 12.96 17.76
C PHE A 598 -4.55 12.43 18.30
N ALA A 599 -4.82 12.57 19.60
CA ALA A 599 -6.14 12.23 20.16
C ALA A 599 -7.26 13.07 19.55
N GLU A 600 -7.04 14.37 19.32
CA GLU A 600 -8.04 15.24 18.70
C GLU A 600 -8.35 14.80 17.25
N GLN A 601 -7.32 14.50 16.46
CA GLN A 601 -7.50 14.01 15.09
C GLN A 601 -8.24 12.66 15.07
N LEU A 602 -7.86 11.70 15.92
CA LEU A 602 -8.54 10.40 16.00
C LEU A 602 -9.99 10.52 16.48
N ALA A 603 -10.27 11.42 17.43
CA ALA A 603 -11.62 11.66 17.90
C ALA A 603 -12.52 12.25 16.80
N ALA A 604 -11.95 13.08 15.91
CA ALA A 604 -12.67 13.66 14.78
C ALA A 604 -13.01 12.62 13.68
N LEU A 605 -12.19 11.58 13.52
CA LEU A 605 -12.42 10.51 12.55
C LEU A 605 -13.52 9.52 12.99
N GLY A 606 -13.83 9.43 14.29
CA GLY A 606 -14.71 8.40 14.84
C GLY A 606 -14.02 7.02 14.89
N PRO A 607 -14.72 5.93 15.21
CA PRO A 607 -14.14 4.58 15.18
C PRO A 607 -14.06 4.07 13.74
N LEU A 608 -12.84 3.99 13.20
CA LEU A 608 -12.57 3.32 11.93
C LEU A 608 -12.41 1.81 12.13
N THR A 609 -12.69 1.05 11.07
CA THR A 609 -12.42 -0.40 10.96
C THR A 609 -11.48 -0.63 9.79
N ASP A 610 -10.86 -1.81 9.73
CA ASP A 610 -9.95 -2.20 8.63
C ASP A 610 -8.80 -1.20 8.42
N LEU A 611 -8.38 -0.52 9.49
CA LEU A 611 -7.33 0.49 9.44
C LEU A 611 -5.97 -0.13 9.77
N TYR A 612 -5.03 0.05 8.86
CA TYR A 612 -3.60 -0.09 9.08
C TYR A 612 -2.91 1.09 8.40
N ALA A 613 -2.26 1.96 9.16
CA ALA A 613 -1.76 3.23 8.64
C ALA A 613 -0.44 3.66 9.29
N GLY A 614 0.40 4.38 8.57
CA GLY A 614 1.69 4.86 9.07
C GLY A 614 2.54 5.45 7.95
N HIS A 615 3.86 5.47 8.12
CA HIS A 615 4.74 5.89 7.02
C HIS A 615 4.92 4.76 6.00
N VAL A 616 4.24 4.87 4.86
CA VAL A 616 4.33 3.94 3.72
C VAL A 616 5.08 4.63 2.57
N LYS A 617 6.03 3.97 1.89
CA LYS A 617 6.64 4.54 0.68
C LYS A 617 5.81 4.17 -0.55
N GLU A 618 5.39 5.17 -1.32
CA GLU A 618 4.73 4.95 -2.62
C GLU A 618 5.78 4.63 -3.71
N GLY A 619 5.45 3.72 -4.61
CA GLY A 619 6.19 3.48 -5.85
C GLY A 619 7.59 2.84 -5.74
N ASN A 620 8.01 2.38 -4.56
CA ASN A 620 9.28 1.67 -4.39
C ASN A 620 9.04 0.23 -3.92
N ALA A 621 9.47 -0.74 -4.73
CA ALA A 621 9.57 -2.13 -4.31
C ALA A 621 10.66 -2.26 -3.22
N PHE A 622 10.27 -2.69 -2.02
CA PHE A 622 11.25 -3.10 -1.01
C PHE A 622 11.65 -4.55 -1.27
N LEU A 623 12.94 -4.76 -1.53
CA LEU A 623 13.48 -6.09 -1.78
C LEU A 623 13.92 -6.75 -0.46
N PRO A 624 13.68 -8.05 -0.26
CA PRO A 624 14.26 -8.80 0.83
C PRO A 624 15.79 -8.81 0.75
N GLU A 625 16.45 -8.52 1.87
CA GLU A 625 17.90 -8.57 1.95
C GLU A 625 18.38 -10.03 1.95
N ARG A 626 19.14 -10.43 0.93
CA ARG A 626 19.57 -11.82 0.73
C ARG A 626 20.98 -12.10 1.22
N ASP A 627 21.74 -11.10 1.64
CA ASP A 627 23.08 -11.28 2.19
C ASP A 627 23.04 -11.65 3.68
N PRO A 628 23.54 -12.84 4.09
CA PRO A 628 23.58 -13.28 5.49
C PRO A 628 24.36 -12.36 6.44
N GLN A 629 25.21 -11.48 5.92
CA GLN A 629 25.99 -10.53 6.73
C GLN A 629 25.22 -9.24 7.06
N ARG A 630 24.07 -9.02 6.42
CA ARG A 630 23.29 -7.80 6.59
C ARG A 630 22.25 -7.98 7.70
N ARG A 631 21.96 -6.89 8.40
CA ARG A 631 21.08 -6.87 9.59
C ARG A 631 19.68 -7.43 9.33
N TYR A 632 19.16 -7.22 8.12
CA TYR A 632 17.79 -7.58 7.73
C TYR A 632 17.73 -8.84 6.86
N TYR A 633 18.77 -9.68 6.92
CA TYR A 633 18.85 -10.91 6.14
C TYR A 633 17.57 -11.75 6.25
N LEU A 634 16.98 -12.05 5.10
CA LEU A 634 15.83 -12.90 4.94
C LEU A 634 16.08 -13.91 3.81
N PRO A 635 16.33 -15.20 4.15
CA PRO A 635 16.60 -16.21 3.14
C PRO A 635 15.39 -16.45 2.23
N GLU A 636 15.66 -16.78 0.96
CA GLU A 636 14.65 -17.14 -0.04
C GLU A 636 13.80 -18.35 0.40
N SER A 637 14.40 -19.28 1.16
CA SER A 637 13.69 -20.42 1.72
C SER A 637 12.63 -20.06 2.76
N VAL A 638 12.71 -18.86 3.36
CA VAL A 638 11.71 -18.33 4.31
C VAL A 638 10.72 -17.41 3.60
N TYR A 639 11.21 -16.61 2.64
CA TYR A 639 10.38 -15.72 1.84
C TYR A 639 10.81 -15.79 0.36
N PRO A 640 10.09 -16.56 -0.49
CA PRO A 640 10.51 -16.83 -1.85
C PRO A 640 10.19 -15.70 -2.83
N LEU A 641 9.35 -14.74 -2.46
CA LEU A 641 9.00 -13.62 -3.34
C LEU A 641 10.16 -12.62 -3.44
N GLU A 642 10.31 -12.00 -4.60
CA GLU A 642 11.37 -11.03 -4.88
C GLU A 642 11.14 -9.68 -4.20
N GLU A 643 9.88 -9.36 -3.88
CA GLU A 643 9.48 -8.08 -3.30
C GLU A 643 8.59 -8.28 -2.07
N PHE A 644 8.66 -7.34 -1.13
CA PHE A 644 7.69 -7.24 -0.05
C PHE A 644 6.40 -6.57 -0.54
N PRO A 645 5.22 -6.95 -0.01
CA PRO A 645 4.02 -6.15 -0.21
C PRO A 645 4.22 -4.77 0.41
N PRO A 646 3.41 -3.75 0.07
CA PRO A 646 3.40 -2.48 0.78
C PRO A 646 3.22 -2.71 2.29
N PHE A 647 3.97 -1.96 3.12
CA PHE A 647 3.87 -2.01 4.57
C PHE A 647 4.09 -0.62 5.18
N ALA A 648 3.52 -0.38 6.37
CA ALA A 648 3.86 0.79 7.17
C ALA A 648 5.17 0.54 7.93
N TRP A 649 6.12 1.45 7.82
CA TRP A 649 7.48 1.30 8.37
C TRP A 649 7.51 1.07 9.88
N GLY A 650 8.43 0.19 10.31
CA GLY A 650 8.50 -0.34 11.67
C GLY A 650 8.57 0.62 12.86
N PRO A 651 9.11 1.85 12.77
CA PRO A 651 9.16 2.73 13.93
C PRO A 651 7.78 3.15 14.45
N HIS A 652 6.77 3.23 13.58
CA HIS A 652 5.41 3.58 14.00
C HIS A 652 4.34 3.17 13.00
N TYR A 653 3.25 2.62 13.52
CA TYR A 653 2.03 2.39 12.76
C TYR A 653 0.81 2.32 13.68
N LEU A 654 -0.35 2.65 13.11
CA LEU A 654 -1.66 2.71 13.74
C LEU A 654 -2.54 1.60 13.17
N MET A 655 -3.31 0.95 14.04
CA MET A 655 -4.31 -0.04 13.68
C MET A 655 -5.65 0.28 14.36
N SER A 656 -6.75 -0.06 13.70
CA SER A 656 -8.05 -0.13 14.35
C SER A 656 -8.16 -1.38 15.24
N MET A 657 -9.05 -1.36 16.22
CA MET A 657 -9.15 -2.44 17.20
C MET A 657 -9.60 -3.79 16.61
N ASP A 658 -10.40 -3.80 15.55
CA ASP A 658 -10.79 -5.01 14.83
C ASP A 658 -9.59 -5.72 14.16
N VAL A 659 -8.62 -4.95 13.68
CA VAL A 659 -7.34 -5.49 13.17
C VAL A 659 -6.53 -6.12 14.31
N VAL A 660 -6.47 -5.46 15.47
CA VAL A 660 -5.80 -6.01 16.66
C VAL A 660 -6.50 -7.27 17.16
N ASP A 661 -7.82 -7.29 17.16
CA ASP A 661 -8.63 -8.44 17.54
C ASP A 661 -8.37 -9.65 16.63
N PHE A 662 -8.22 -9.44 15.33
CA PHE A 662 -7.82 -10.48 14.39
C PHE A 662 -6.47 -11.09 14.76
N ILE A 663 -5.45 -10.26 15.01
CA ILE A 663 -4.11 -10.73 15.38
C ILE A 663 -4.14 -11.46 16.73
N ALA A 664 -4.82 -10.88 17.73
CA ALA A 664 -4.93 -11.45 19.07
C ALA A 664 -5.66 -12.80 19.07
N TYR A 665 -6.67 -12.96 18.21
CA TYR A 665 -7.45 -14.19 18.05
C TYR A 665 -6.66 -15.29 17.34
N ASN A 666 -5.86 -14.95 16.32
CA ASN A 666 -5.08 -15.90 15.52
C ASN A 666 -3.60 -15.99 15.96
N ARG A 667 -3.31 -15.68 17.24
CA ARG A 667 -1.94 -15.58 17.78
C ARG A 667 -1.08 -16.83 17.47
N GLU A 668 -1.66 -18.02 17.55
CA GLU A 668 -0.95 -19.29 17.39
C GLU A 668 -0.64 -19.60 15.92
N GLU A 669 -1.52 -19.19 15.02
CA GLU A 669 -1.43 -19.44 13.58
C GLU A 669 -0.53 -18.43 12.87
N LEU A 670 -0.42 -17.21 13.39
CA LEU A 670 0.34 -16.12 12.81
C LEU A 670 1.84 -16.25 13.11
N GLN A 671 2.62 -16.63 12.10
CA GLN A 671 4.07 -16.78 12.17
C GLN A 671 4.80 -15.51 11.72
N GLY A 672 5.87 -15.15 12.43
CA GLY A 672 6.67 -13.97 12.14
C GLY A 672 7.75 -14.20 11.09
N LEU A 673 8.12 -13.13 10.39
CA LEU A 673 9.13 -13.13 9.34
C LEU A 673 10.48 -12.61 9.86
N GLY A 674 11.25 -13.49 10.52
CA GLY A 674 12.56 -13.12 11.08
C GLY A 674 12.47 -11.92 12.03
N CYS A 675 13.29 -10.90 11.80
CA CYS A 675 13.34 -9.67 12.59
C CYS A 675 12.41 -8.54 12.08
N LEU A 676 11.64 -8.78 11.02
CA LEU A 676 10.88 -7.76 10.29
C LEU A 676 9.44 -7.69 10.80
N ASP A 677 9.20 -6.99 11.91
CA ASP A 677 7.86 -6.87 12.50
C ASP A 677 6.89 -6.09 11.60
N ASP A 678 7.36 -5.05 10.92
CA ASP A 678 6.58 -4.26 9.97
C ASP A 678 6.08 -5.06 8.77
N VAL A 679 6.97 -5.77 8.08
CA VAL A 679 6.61 -6.66 6.96
C VAL A 679 5.72 -7.80 7.44
N THR A 680 6.01 -8.36 8.62
CA THR A 680 5.21 -9.44 9.21
C THR A 680 3.75 -9.00 9.40
N ILE A 681 3.53 -7.82 10.01
CA ILE A 681 2.18 -7.31 10.23
C ILE A 681 1.47 -7.12 8.90
N ALA A 682 2.10 -6.48 7.91
CA ALA A 682 1.49 -6.30 6.60
C ALA A 682 1.05 -7.63 5.97
N LEU A 683 1.90 -8.68 6.02
CA LEU A 683 1.56 -10.01 5.51
C LEU A 683 0.37 -10.64 6.22
N TRP A 684 0.27 -10.51 7.55
CA TRP A 684 -0.88 -11.01 8.31
C TRP A 684 -2.17 -10.30 7.90
N LEU A 685 -2.11 -9.00 7.64
CA LEU A 685 -3.26 -8.17 7.29
C LEU A 685 -3.74 -8.39 5.84
N LEU A 686 -2.87 -8.83 4.93
CA LEU A 686 -3.29 -9.25 3.60
C LEU A 686 -4.28 -10.43 3.63
N ALA A 687 -4.22 -11.30 4.64
CA ALA A 687 -5.16 -12.41 4.80
C ALA A 687 -6.62 -11.94 5.00
N ILE A 688 -6.80 -10.70 5.45
CA ILE A 688 -8.11 -10.05 5.63
C ILE A 688 -8.31 -8.84 4.71
N GLN A 689 -7.45 -8.68 3.69
CA GLN A 689 -7.52 -7.59 2.70
C GLN A 689 -7.42 -6.17 3.31
N VAL A 690 -6.72 -6.06 4.43
CA VAL A 690 -6.37 -4.76 5.04
C VAL A 690 -5.03 -4.31 4.48
N HIS A 691 -5.02 -3.16 3.81
CA HIS A 691 -3.85 -2.59 3.14
C HIS A 691 -3.32 -1.37 3.90
N PRO A 692 -2.00 -1.13 3.89
CA PRO A 692 -1.41 0.02 4.58
C PRO A 692 -1.83 1.34 3.93
N GLN A 693 -2.11 2.35 4.76
CA GLN A 693 -2.45 3.70 4.34
C GLN A 693 -1.34 4.68 4.75
N HIS A 694 -0.87 5.50 3.82
CA HIS A 694 0.19 6.47 4.08
C HIS A 694 -0.31 7.66 4.92
N LEU A 695 0.43 8.02 5.96
CA LEU A 695 0.22 9.20 6.79
C LEU A 695 1.41 10.15 6.70
N ALA A 696 1.26 11.26 5.96
CA ALA A 696 2.36 12.20 5.72
C ALA A 696 2.94 12.84 6.99
N GLN A 697 2.17 12.90 8.08
CA GLN A 697 2.59 13.46 9.37
C GLN A 697 3.43 12.48 10.22
N PHE A 698 3.59 11.23 9.76
CA PHE A 698 4.42 10.19 10.37
C PHE A 698 5.73 10.11 9.61
N GLN A 699 6.83 10.51 10.23
CA GLN A 699 8.12 10.65 9.57
C GLN A 699 9.26 10.11 10.42
N ASN A 700 10.44 9.94 9.80
CA ASN A 700 11.63 9.38 10.45
C ASN A 700 12.84 10.27 10.14
N LEU A 701 13.68 10.56 11.15
CA LEU A 701 14.85 11.44 11.02
C LEU A 701 15.85 10.96 9.95
N ARG A 702 15.91 9.64 9.70
CA ARG A 702 16.77 9.04 8.69
C ARG A 702 16.33 9.37 7.25
N GLU A 703 15.04 9.59 7.02
CA GLU A 703 14.48 9.78 5.68
C GLU A 703 14.18 11.25 5.37
N THR A 704 13.63 11.99 6.33
CA THR A 704 13.13 13.35 6.10
C THR A 704 13.65 14.31 7.17
N PRO A 705 13.96 15.57 6.81
CA PRO A 705 14.26 16.59 7.81
C PRO A 705 13.02 16.88 8.68
N CYS A 706 13.24 17.48 9.84
CA CYS A 706 12.16 17.87 10.74
C CYS A 706 11.29 18.96 10.10
N THR A 707 9.96 18.79 10.15
CA THR A 707 8.97 19.83 9.81
C THR A 707 8.03 20.09 10.99
N ASN A 708 7.41 21.28 11.05
CA ASN A 708 6.63 21.66 12.24
C ASN A 708 5.23 21.03 12.27
N GLU A 709 4.81 20.47 11.14
CA GLU A 709 3.51 19.84 10.91
C GLU A 709 3.51 18.35 11.29
N LEU A 710 4.67 17.81 11.71
CA LEU A 710 4.79 16.42 12.11
C LEU A 710 3.95 16.13 13.36
N LEU A 711 3.28 14.98 13.32
CA LEU A 711 2.52 14.43 14.44
C LEU A 711 3.33 13.36 15.17
N VAL A 712 4.08 12.57 14.41
CA VAL A 712 4.93 11.48 14.89
C VAL A 712 6.28 11.55 14.20
N TYR A 713 7.35 11.52 14.99
CA TYR A 713 8.72 11.61 14.49
C TYR A 713 9.62 10.59 15.18
N ALA A 714 10.27 9.71 14.40
CA ALA A 714 11.12 8.64 14.91
C ALA A 714 12.62 8.87 14.71
N ASP A 715 13.40 7.88 15.16
CA ASP A 715 14.87 7.85 15.16
C ASP A 715 15.48 8.95 16.07
N LEU A 716 14.76 9.31 17.13
CA LEU A 716 15.13 10.37 18.06
C LEU A 716 15.81 9.84 19.32
N GLY A 717 16.89 10.47 19.74
CA GLY A 717 17.51 10.22 21.04
C GLY A 717 16.64 10.74 22.22
N PRO A 718 16.88 10.25 23.46
CA PRO A 718 16.16 10.72 24.66
C PRO A 718 16.27 12.24 24.85
N PHE A 719 17.42 12.81 24.52
CA PHE A 719 17.68 14.25 24.51
C PHE A 719 16.73 15.03 23.59
N ALA A 720 16.63 14.57 22.34
CA ALA A 720 15.85 15.21 21.30
C ALA A 720 14.37 15.30 21.71
N MET A 721 13.83 14.21 22.29
CA MET A 721 12.47 14.18 22.79
C MET A 721 12.21 15.26 23.83
N ARG A 722 13.15 15.49 24.76
CA ARG A 722 13.03 16.52 25.79
C ARG A 722 13.11 17.92 25.20
N ILE A 723 13.99 18.15 24.22
CA ILE A 723 14.08 19.42 23.49
C ILE A 723 12.75 19.72 22.78
N ILE A 724 12.26 18.77 21.97
CA ILE A 724 10.99 18.91 21.25
C ILE A 724 9.86 19.24 22.22
N HIS A 725 9.77 18.49 23.32
CA HIS A 725 8.73 18.72 24.32
C HIS A 725 8.82 20.10 24.95
N ASN A 726 10.02 20.53 25.34
CA ASN A 726 10.21 21.84 25.92
C ASN A 726 9.93 22.98 24.93
N ASN A 727 10.24 22.78 23.65
CA ASN A 727 9.87 23.72 22.60
C ASN A 727 8.36 23.93 22.57
N LEU A 728 7.59 22.84 22.50
CA LEU A 728 6.13 22.90 22.48
C LEU A 728 5.57 23.56 23.75
N ASN A 729 6.07 23.18 24.93
CA ASN A 729 5.64 23.78 26.20
C ASN A 729 5.99 25.27 26.32
N SER A 730 7.07 25.71 25.67
CA SER A 730 7.51 27.11 25.64
C SER A 730 6.85 27.92 24.51
N GLY A 731 5.93 27.34 23.74
CA GLY A 731 5.31 27.98 22.58
C GLY A 731 6.26 28.19 21.40
N ARG A 732 7.41 27.49 21.37
CA ARG A 732 8.32 27.43 20.23
C ARG A 732 7.84 26.36 19.25
N SER A 733 8.31 26.46 18.01
CA SER A 733 7.98 25.48 16.97
C SER A 733 8.59 24.11 17.28
N PHE A 734 7.95 23.03 16.80
CA PHE A 734 8.40 21.65 17.01
C PHE A 734 9.89 21.45 16.67
N CYS A 735 10.32 21.95 15.51
CA CYS A 735 11.71 21.84 15.03
C CYS A 735 12.63 22.99 15.49
N HIS A 736 12.26 23.75 16.53
CA HIS A 736 13.12 24.83 17.01
C HIS A 736 14.46 24.28 17.53
N GLY A 737 15.58 24.82 17.03
CA GLY A 737 16.90 24.30 17.37
C GLY A 737 17.19 22.91 16.79
N PHE A 738 16.47 22.50 15.73
CA PHE A 738 16.69 21.21 15.09
C PHE A 738 18.13 21.09 14.57
N ASN A 739 18.81 20.04 15.02
CA ASN A 739 20.07 19.58 14.46
C ASN A 739 19.99 18.07 14.32
N ARG A 740 20.17 17.58 13.10
CA ARG A 740 20.00 16.15 12.78
C ARG A 740 20.89 15.26 13.62
N HIS A 741 22.13 15.66 13.85
CA HIS A 741 23.11 14.84 14.54
C HIS A 741 22.85 14.81 16.05
N THR A 742 22.61 15.95 16.69
CA THR A 742 22.31 15.94 18.14
C THR A 742 20.96 15.28 18.46
N TRP A 743 20.05 15.23 17.49
CA TRP A 743 18.73 14.62 17.66
C TRP A 743 18.69 13.12 17.34
N ASP A 744 19.65 12.59 16.57
CA ASP A 744 19.71 11.17 16.22
C ASP A 744 20.00 10.31 17.44
N LYS A 745 19.25 9.21 17.56
CA LYS A 745 19.38 8.22 18.64
C LYS A 745 20.75 7.56 18.73
N ASP A 746 21.47 7.48 17.61
CA ASP A 746 22.76 6.80 17.52
C ASP A 746 23.94 7.71 17.91
N THR A 747 23.68 9.00 18.18
CA THR A 747 24.72 9.98 18.53
C THR A 747 25.08 9.89 20.01
N LYS A 748 26.09 9.07 20.32
CA LYS A 748 26.75 9.03 21.63
C LYS A 748 27.88 10.04 21.73
#